data_AF-A0AAW0AIH4-F1
#
_entry.id   AF-A0AAW0AIH4-F1
#
_cell.length_a   1.000
_cell.length_b   1.000
_cell.length_c   1.000
_cell.angle_alpha   90.00
_cell.angle_beta   90.00
_cell.angle_gamma   90.00
#
_symmetry.space_group_name_H-M   'P 1'
#
loop_
_entity.id
_entity.type
_entity.pdbx_description
1 polymer ?
#
loop_
_entity_poly.entity_id
_entity_poly.type
_entity_poly.pdbx_seq_one_letter_code
_entity_poly.pdbx_strand_id
1 'polypeptide(L)'
;MDSVQKSWAALSIVPAAHVDHDATSSPASWRQALDAHKSTPTTPFQLIKTLVYKPKTAKSATPVPVVVIARDETETNSAAIGKKLNLKEMRLASEDLLTEFFALDKDSLSPLALNAETFPRVVTVLDSSIASSSSLFAVHALSSGSTVFLSGKDIVTYVRHLETDAVKVQELDFATLADSAPATSSKPIVPKEKEDAKIEGAVQIAIGVKKEVDFPAWYTNVLIKADMLDYYSVSGCYILKPWSYSIWEEITQWFNAEIKELGVQNSYFPMFVSQKVLEREKDHIEGFSPEVAWVTKAGNSDLEEPIAIRPTSETAMYPYYAKWIKSHRDLPLKLNQWNSVVRWEFKNPQPFLRTREFLWQEGHTAFLTKPEADTEVRQILDLYRRVFEELLAVPVIPGVKSEKEKFAGGLYTTTVEGFIPTSGRGIQGATSHCLGQNFSRPEMFNIVVEDPNDPTGQGKTYVWQNSWGLSTRTIGVMVMVHGDNQGLVLPPRVASVQAIVVPCGITAKTTEESRAKINSACEELAKTLKASGIRAKADLREGYTPGYKFNDWEQKGVPLRLEIGPNDLAKQQTLTVRRDTGAKNPVGLADIGATVGALLTTIQSDMFNKAKVTYDSCIKEITKWDDIVPALDSKNVVAIPWCEVEECEDDIKERSGRASEPQDERAPSAGAKSLCIPFDQSRWTPIVPGQTKCPACGKDAKRWTMFGRSYYNNLKLILGSLRSIQRLRWAPVHRHYSAQSDPYDVVVIGGGPGGYVAAIKAAQLGLKTACIEKRGSLGGTCLNVGCIPSKAMLNNSHMYHQAQHDMKRRGIDISGVSLNLPTMLAAKDTSVTGLTKGVEFLFKQNGVEYVKGAASFVSPTRLSVQLLEGGETEVDAKSVIIATGSEVAPFPGGGIPIDEKQIVSSTGVLSLQEVPEKLVVIGGGIIGLEMGSVWSRLGADVTVVEFLGTIGGAGIDGEVAKQFQRTLTKQGLKFKLNTKVVSAEKTDDGKVSLKMEAAAGGKEEVLDANVVLVAVGRRPYVEGLNLEAVGVELDNKGRIVIDSQFNTSVKNIKCIGDVTFGPMLAHKAEEEGIAAVEYIKSGHGHVNYNAIPSVVYTHPEVAWVGKTEEELKKAGTQFSVGKFNFTANSRAKTNLDTDGFVKILTEKETDKILGVHIIGPNAGEMISEGVLAMEYGASAEDVARTTHAHPTLSEAFKEACMAAFSKPIHM
;
A
#
# COMPACT_ATOMS: atom_id res chain seq x y z
N MET A 1 9.10 -46.77 -17.79
CA MET A 1 8.67 -48.03 -17.14
C MET A 1 9.69 -49.16 -17.25
N ASP A 2 10.37 -49.37 -18.38
CA ASP A 2 11.33 -50.47 -18.57
C ASP A 2 12.46 -50.53 -17.53
N SER A 3 12.97 -49.38 -17.07
CA SER A 3 13.98 -49.30 -16.00
C SER A 3 13.45 -49.78 -14.63
N VAL A 4 12.19 -49.45 -14.33
CA VAL A 4 11.49 -49.89 -13.12
C VAL A 4 11.27 -51.40 -13.14
N GLN A 5 10.84 -51.95 -14.29
CA GLN A 5 10.63 -53.40 -14.45
C GLN A 5 11.93 -54.20 -14.31
N LYS A 6 13.06 -53.69 -14.82
CA LYS A 6 14.38 -54.30 -14.60
C LYS A 6 14.77 -54.31 -13.11
N SER A 7 14.51 -53.21 -12.41
CA SER A 7 14.77 -53.10 -10.97
C SER A 7 13.87 -54.05 -10.17
N TRP A 8 12.60 -54.18 -10.53
CA TRP A 8 11.69 -55.14 -9.92
C TRP A 8 12.13 -56.59 -10.14
N ALA A 9 12.56 -56.94 -11.35
CA ALA A 9 13.09 -58.28 -11.62
C ALA A 9 14.33 -58.61 -10.76
N ALA A 10 15.23 -57.65 -10.57
CA ALA A 10 16.40 -57.81 -9.70
C ALA A 10 16.02 -57.93 -8.20
N LEU A 11 14.95 -57.26 -7.78
CA LEU A 11 14.43 -57.29 -6.41
C LEU A 11 13.39 -58.39 -6.16
N SER A 12 13.09 -59.21 -7.18
CA SER A 12 12.00 -60.20 -7.14
C SER A 12 10.63 -59.61 -6.79
N ILE A 13 10.39 -58.35 -7.17
CA ILE A 13 9.10 -57.67 -7.00
C ILE A 13 8.20 -58.03 -8.18
N VAL A 14 7.02 -58.57 -7.90
CA VAL A 14 6.00 -58.89 -8.92
C VAL A 14 4.70 -58.18 -8.55
N PRO A 15 4.21 -57.23 -9.37
CA PRO A 15 2.92 -56.59 -9.12
C PRO A 15 1.78 -57.59 -9.08
N ALA A 16 0.85 -57.41 -8.14
CA ALA A 16 -0.33 -58.26 -8.00
C ALA A 16 -1.29 -58.12 -9.19
N ALA A 17 -1.34 -56.94 -9.80
CA ALA A 17 -2.04 -56.65 -11.04
C ALA A 17 -1.48 -55.38 -11.70
N HIS A 18 -1.73 -55.25 -13.00
CA HIS A 18 -1.49 -54.05 -13.78
C HIS A 18 -2.79 -53.72 -14.56
N VAL A 19 -3.23 -52.48 -14.47
CA VAL A 19 -4.50 -51.99 -14.99
C VAL A 19 -4.27 -50.70 -15.75
N ASP A 20 -4.64 -50.70 -17.03
CA ASP A 20 -4.73 -49.47 -17.83
C ASP A 20 -6.18 -48.98 -17.80
N HIS A 21 -6.35 -47.69 -17.51
CA HIS A 21 -7.65 -47.03 -17.35
C HIS A 21 -7.61 -45.61 -17.93
N ASP A 22 -8.75 -44.95 -18.04
CA ASP A 22 -8.78 -43.55 -18.48
C ASP A 22 -7.99 -42.67 -17.52
N ALA A 23 -7.37 -41.60 -18.04
CA ALA A 23 -6.54 -40.71 -17.24
C ALA A 23 -7.32 -40.08 -16.09
N THR A 24 -6.75 -40.10 -14.88
CA THR A 24 -7.41 -39.63 -13.64
C THR A 24 -6.64 -38.47 -13.02
N SER A 25 -7.35 -37.42 -12.57
CA SER A 25 -6.77 -36.20 -11.98
C SER A 25 -7.09 -35.99 -10.49
N SER A 26 -7.72 -36.98 -9.86
CA SER A 26 -8.04 -36.96 -8.43
C SER A 26 -8.11 -38.37 -7.84
N PRO A 27 -7.91 -38.53 -6.51
CA PRO A 27 -8.06 -39.82 -5.85
C PRO A 27 -9.46 -40.44 -6.01
N ALA A 28 -10.51 -39.61 -6.04
CA ALA A 28 -11.88 -40.07 -6.22
C ALA A 28 -12.12 -40.64 -7.63
N SER A 29 -11.67 -39.93 -8.68
CA SER A 29 -11.75 -40.43 -10.05
C SER A 29 -10.87 -41.66 -10.25
N TRP A 30 -9.71 -41.71 -9.60
CA TRP A 30 -8.79 -42.84 -9.68
C TRP A 30 -9.39 -44.09 -9.03
N ARG A 31 -9.98 -43.95 -7.84
CA ARG A 31 -10.71 -45.03 -7.17
C ARG A 31 -11.86 -45.56 -8.03
N GLN A 32 -12.65 -44.65 -8.61
CA GLN A 32 -13.78 -45.02 -9.47
C GLN A 32 -13.33 -45.79 -10.72
N ALA A 33 -12.23 -45.35 -11.36
CA ALA A 33 -11.67 -46.02 -12.53
C ALA A 33 -11.19 -47.44 -12.20
N LEU A 34 -10.54 -47.62 -11.04
CA LEU A 34 -10.06 -48.93 -10.60
C LEU A 34 -11.19 -49.86 -10.16
N ASP A 35 -12.16 -49.38 -9.38
CA ASP A 35 -13.29 -50.21 -8.92
C ASP A 35 -14.19 -50.68 -10.08
N ALA A 36 -14.22 -49.94 -11.20
CA ALA A 36 -14.94 -50.31 -12.42
C ALA A 36 -14.19 -51.30 -13.32
N HIS A 37 -12.88 -51.51 -13.11
CA HIS A 37 -12.02 -52.27 -14.02
C HIS A 37 -11.92 -53.75 -13.62
N LYS A 38 -12.21 -54.66 -14.55
CA LYS A 38 -12.30 -56.12 -14.29
C LYS A 38 -10.98 -56.77 -13.86
N SER A 39 -9.85 -56.17 -14.25
CA SER A 39 -8.51 -56.66 -13.90
C SER A 39 -7.98 -56.13 -12.56
N THR A 40 -8.76 -55.31 -11.85
CA THR A 40 -8.41 -54.85 -10.50
C THR A 40 -8.49 -56.02 -9.51
N PRO A 41 -7.51 -56.19 -8.62
CA PRO A 41 -7.54 -57.27 -7.63
C PRO A 41 -8.82 -57.26 -6.80
N THR A 42 -9.39 -58.44 -6.55
CA THR A 42 -10.56 -58.60 -5.66
C THR A 42 -10.19 -58.42 -4.18
N THR A 43 -8.90 -58.39 -3.86
CA THR A 43 -8.39 -58.10 -2.52
C THR A 43 -8.44 -56.59 -2.24
N PRO A 44 -8.83 -56.17 -1.01
CA PRO A 44 -8.90 -54.76 -0.66
C PRO A 44 -7.55 -54.04 -0.85
N PHE A 45 -7.58 -52.93 -1.58
CA PHE A 45 -6.43 -52.08 -1.83
C PHE A 45 -6.64 -50.65 -1.33
N GLN A 46 -5.56 -49.93 -1.08
CA GLN A 46 -5.52 -48.52 -0.67
C GLN A 46 -4.85 -47.67 -1.78
N LEU A 47 -5.15 -46.38 -1.82
CA LEU A 47 -4.45 -45.45 -2.71
C LEU A 47 -3.21 -44.88 -2.03
N ILE A 48 -2.15 -44.67 -2.80
CA ILE A 48 -0.95 -43.96 -2.35
C ILE A 48 -0.89 -42.57 -3.00
N LYS A 49 -0.40 -41.58 -2.27
CA LYS A 49 -0.10 -40.26 -2.83
C LYS A 49 1.39 -39.97 -2.77
N THR A 50 1.87 -39.29 -3.81
CA THR A 50 3.26 -38.79 -3.90
C THR A 50 3.22 -37.28 -4.07
N LEU A 51 3.71 -36.55 -3.08
CA LEU A 51 3.74 -35.09 -3.08
C LEU A 51 5.18 -34.61 -3.20
N VAL A 52 5.43 -33.61 -4.04
CA VAL A 52 6.77 -33.01 -4.16
C VAL A 52 6.72 -31.58 -3.65
N TYR A 53 7.61 -31.25 -2.72
CA TYR A 53 7.78 -29.92 -2.17
C TYR A 53 9.11 -29.31 -2.60
N LYS A 54 9.11 -28.02 -2.93
CA LYS A 54 10.29 -27.18 -3.10
C LYS A 54 10.53 -26.39 -1.81
N PRO A 55 11.62 -26.68 -1.06
CA PRO A 55 11.98 -25.88 0.11
C PRO A 55 12.59 -24.54 -0.33
N LYS A 56 12.47 -23.51 0.51
CA LYS A 56 13.10 -22.21 0.25
C LYS A 56 14.60 -22.28 0.55
N THR A 57 15.41 -22.22 -0.50
CA THR A 57 16.87 -22.13 -0.40
C THR A 57 17.36 -20.71 -0.71
N ALA A 58 18.58 -20.37 -0.28
CA ALA A 58 19.21 -19.09 -0.60
C ALA A 58 19.42 -18.95 -2.12
N LYS A 59 19.40 -17.72 -2.67
CA LYS A 59 19.45 -17.44 -4.12
C LYS A 59 20.66 -18.04 -4.88
N SER A 60 21.70 -18.51 -4.18
CA SER A 60 22.89 -19.15 -4.74
C SER A 60 22.91 -20.68 -4.64
N ALA A 61 21.93 -21.32 -3.98
CA ALA A 61 21.90 -22.76 -3.75
C ALA A 61 20.81 -23.46 -4.58
N THR A 62 21.19 -24.47 -5.34
CA THR A 62 20.27 -25.30 -6.14
C THR A 62 19.24 -25.97 -5.21
N PRO A 63 17.93 -25.66 -5.33
CA PRO A 63 16.91 -26.21 -4.45
C PRO A 63 16.75 -27.72 -4.69
N VAL A 64 16.97 -28.51 -3.64
CA VAL A 64 16.77 -29.97 -3.66
C VAL A 64 15.29 -30.26 -3.34
N PRO A 65 14.50 -30.86 -4.26
CA PRO A 65 13.10 -31.19 -4.00
C PRO A 65 12.94 -32.24 -2.89
N VAL A 66 11.83 -32.18 -2.16
CA VAL A 66 11.44 -33.16 -1.13
C VAL A 66 10.26 -33.97 -1.64
N VAL A 67 10.44 -35.27 -1.85
CA VAL A 67 9.40 -36.20 -2.31
C VAL A 67 8.81 -36.93 -1.10
N VAL A 68 7.51 -36.77 -0.86
CA VAL A 68 6.78 -37.38 0.26
C VAL A 68 5.86 -38.46 -0.29
N ILE A 69 6.09 -39.70 0.15
CA ILE A 69 5.30 -40.88 -0.18
C ILE A 69 4.48 -41.27 1.05
N ALA A 70 3.16 -41.15 0.95
CA ALA A 70 2.24 -41.44 2.05
C ALA A 70 0.95 -42.10 1.54
N ARG A 71 0.16 -42.69 2.44
CA ARG A 71 -1.20 -43.15 2.07
C ARG A 71 -2.05 -41.95 1.69
N ASP A 72 -2.99 -42.13 0.78
CA ASP A 72 -3.85 -41.03 0.32
C ASP A 72 -4.61 -40.35 1.49
N GLU A 73 -5.11 -41.18 2.41
CA GLU A 73 -5.82 -40.76 3.64
C GLU A 73 -4.92 -40.15 4.72
N THR A 74 -3.60 -40.32 4.66
CA THR A 74 -2.67 -39.77 5.66
C THR A 74 -2.58 -38.26 5.52
N GLU A 75 -2.89 -37.49 6.58
CA GLU A 75 -2.71 -36.03 6.54
C GLU A 75 -1.22 -35.65 6.53
N THR A 76 -0.77 -35.00 5.45
CA THR A 76 0.64 -34.61 5.26
C THR A 76 0.81 -33.11 5.49
N ASN A 77 1.24 -32.73 6.69
CA ASN A 77 1.49 -31.33 7.04
C ASN A 77 2.89 -30.89 6.60
N SER A 78 2.98 -30.05 5.56
CA SER A 78 4.26 -29.58 5.00
C SER A 78 5.12 -28.79 6.00
N ALA A 79 4.52 -28.11 6.98
CA ALA A 79 5.27 -27.39 8.01
C ALA A 79 5.89 -28.38 9.03
N ALA A 80 5.18 -29.44 9.38
CA ALA A 80 5.68 -30.48 10.28
C ALA A 80 6.83 -31.28 9.65
N ILE A 81 6.68 -31.68 8.38
CA ILE A 81 7.73 -32.36 7.62
C ILE A 81 8.94 -31.44 7.47
N GLY A 82 8.73 -30.16 7.13
CA GLY A 82 9.80 -29.17 7.01
C GLY A 82 10.57 -28.98 8.31
N LYS A 83 9.87 -28.87 9.45
CA LYS A 83 10.50 -28.80 10.78
C LYS A 83 11.35 -30.04 11.09
N LYS A 84 10.85 -31.24 10.76
CA LYS A 84 11.55 -32.50 11.01
C LYS A 84 12.80 -32.66 10.13
N LEU A 85 12.75 -32.18 8.89
CA LEU A 85 13.87 -32.17 7.95
C LEU A 85 14.77 -30.94 8.08
N ASN A 86 14.45 -30.01 8.98
CA ASN A 86 15.13 -28.72 9.13
C ASN A 86 15.12 -27.85 7.85
N LEU A 87 14.04 -27.93 7.08
CA LEU A 87 13.79 -27.18 5.84
C LEU A 87 12.70 -26.12 6.06
N LYS A 88 12.95 -24.90 5.57
CA LYS A 88 12.04 -23.75 5.74
C LYS A 88 11.16 -23.58 4.50
N GLU A 89 9.90 -23.18 4.73
CA GLU A 89 8.91 -22.86 3.68
C GLU A 89 8.81 -23.92 2.56
N MET A 90 8.37 -25.13 2.91
CA MET A 90 8.08 -26.18 1.93
C MET A 90 6.79 -25.86 1.17
N ARG A 91 6.92 -25.47 -0.10
CA ARG A 91 5.79 -25.20 -1.01
C ARG A 91 5.64 -26.35 -1.99
N LEU A 92 4.43 -26.67 -2.44
CA LEU A 92 4.24 -27.68 -3.48
C LEU A 92 5.03 -27.28 -4.74
N ALA A 93 5.68 -28.25 -5.37
CA ALA A 93 6.43 -28.05 -6.59
C ALA A 93 5.50 -27.60 -7.74
N SER A 94 5.98 -26.68 -8.58
CA SER A 94 5.29 -26.30 -9.81
C SER A 94 5.41 -27.42 -10.85
N GLU A 95 4.49 -27.46 -11.81
CA GLU A 95 4.51 -28.44 -12.91
C GLU A 95 5.81 -28.40 -13.72
N ASP A 96 6.40 -27.22 -13.91
CA ASP A 96 7.73 -27.08 -14.56
C ASP A 96 8.83 -27.85 -13.81
N LEU A 97 8.84 -27.80 -12.47
CA LEU A 97 9.85 -28.48 -11.66
C LEU A 97 9.65 -30.01 -11.69
N LEU A 98 8.39 -30.46 -11.74
CA LEU A 98 8.06 -31.88 -11.86
C LEU A 98 8.49 -32.43 -13.22
N THR A 99 8.26 -31.66 -14.29
CA THR A 99 8.70 -32.00 -15.64
C THR A 99 10.23 -32.00 -15.74
N GLU A 100 10.92 -31.03 -15.13
CA GLU A 100 12.39 -30.95 -15.14
C GLU A 100 13.07 -32.10 -14.39
N PHE A 101 12.56 -32.47 -13.20
CA PHE A 101 13.20 -33.47 -12.35
C PHE A 101 12.77 -34.91 -12.63
N PHE A 102 11.50 -35.12 -13.03
CA PHE A 102 10.92 -36.46 -13.18
C PHE A 102 10.38 -36.73 -14.58
N ALA A 103 10.29 -35.73 -15.46
CA ALA A 103 9.63 -35.82 -16.77
C ALA A 103 8.18 -36.31 -16.68
N LEU A 104 7.48 -35.91 -15.62
CA LEU A 104 6.09 -36.30 -15.33
C LEU A 104 5.27 -35.08 -14.90
N ASP A 105 3.99 -35.09 -15.26
CA ASP A 105 2.99 -34.19 -14.70
C ASP A 105 2.61 -34.61 -13.26
N LYS A 106 1.88 -33.74 -12.56
CA LYS A 106 1.51 -33.95 -11.15
C LYS A 106 0.61 -35.16 -10.92
N ASP A 107 -0.22 -35.54 -11.89
CA ASP A 107 -1.19 -36.62 -11.78
C ASP A 107 -0.55 -37.97 -12.15
N SER A 108 0.58 -37.95 -12.85
CA SER A 108 1.40 -39.12 -13.17
C SER A 108 2.48 -39.45 -12.12
N LEU A 109 2.62 -38.62 -11.08
CA LEU A 109 3.62 -38.82 -10.02
C LEU A 109 3.33 -40.06 -9.17
N SER A 110 4.38 -40.82 -8.89
CA SER A 110 4.33 -41.97 -7.99
C SER A 110 5.68 -42.27 -7.37
N PRO A 111 5.78 -43.19 -6.39
CA PRO A 111 7.05 -43.65 -5.86
C PRO A 111 8.00 -44.19 -6.94
N LEU A 112 7.46 -44.64 -8.08
CA LEU A 112 8.24 -45.18 -9.19
C LEU A 112 8.99 -44.11 -9.97
N ALA A 113 8.66 -42.82 -9.77
CA ALA A 113 9.40 -41.70 -10.34
C ALA A 113 10.82 -41.59 -9.75
N LEU A 114 11.06 -42.23 -8.60
CA LEU A 114 12.37 -42.41 -8.00
C LEU A 114 13.08 -43.58 -8.69
N ASN A 115 14.27 -43.33 -9.23
CA ASN A 115 15.17 -44.31 -9.83
C ASN A 115 16.63 -43.92 -9.53
N ALA A 116 17.60 -44.68 -10.06
CA ALA A 116 19.03 -44.46 -9.77
C ALA A 116 19.55 -43.05 -10.16
N GLU A 117 18.88 -42.34 -11.08
CA GLU A 117 19.24 -40.99 -11.50
C GLU A 117 18.53 -39.90 -10.67
N THR A 118 17.26 -40.11 -10.33
CA THR A 118 16.44 -39.10 -9.65
C THR A 118 16.56 -39.15 -8.12
N PHE A 119 16.70 -40.35 -7.54
CA PHE A 119 16.75 -40.53 -6.09
C PHE A 119 17.90 -39.77 -5.40
N PRO A 120 19.14 -39.75 -5.92
CA PRO A 120 20.24 -39.02 -5.28
C PRO A 120 20.08 -37.49 -5.31
N ARG A 121 19.15 -36.97 -6.13
CA ARG A 121 18.94 -35.53 -6.37
C ARG A 121 17.79 -34.94 -5.56
N VAL A 122 17.13 -35.75 -4.72
CA VAL A 122 15.95 -35.36 -3.94
C VAL A 122 16.04 -35.87 -2.51
N VAL A 123 15.28 -35.26 -1.61
CA VAL A 123 15.06 -35.78 -0.26
C VAL A 123 13.80 -36.63 -0.25
N THR A 124 13.93 -37.93 -0.04
CA THR A 124 12.79 -38.86 -0.03
C THR A 124 12.28 -39.09 1.39
N VAL A 125 11.00 -38.84 1.61
CA VAL A 125 10.28 -39.05 2.87
C VAL A 125 9.25 -40.16 2.67
N LEU A 126 9.27 -41.18 3.52
CA LEU A 126 8.37 -42.32 3.44
C LEU A 126 7.53 -42.46 4.72
N ASP A 127 6.22 -42.59 4.56
CA ASP A 127 5.29 -42.92 5.65
C ASP A 127 5.60 -44.33 6.18
N SER A 128 6.04 -44.41 7.44
CA SER A 128 6.44 -45.65 8.08
C SER A 128 5.31 -46.68 8.17
N SER A 129 4.06 -46.24 8.08
CA SER A 129 2.89 -47.11 8.10
C SER A 129 2.73 -47.92 6.81
N ILE A 130 3.37 -47.54 5.70
CA ILE A 130 3.24 -48.27 4.42
C ILE A 130 3.81 -49.68 4.54
N ALA A 131 4.98 -49.83 5.16
CA ALA A 131 5.66 -51.13 5.30
C ALA A 131 4.89 -52.14 6.16
N SER A 132 4.13 -51.65 7.15
CA SER A 132 3.35 -52.47 8.09
C SER A 132 1.92 -52.77 7.61
N SER A 133 1.49 -52.21 6.48
CA SER A 133 0.17 -52.46 5.89
C SER A 133 0.08 -53.86 5.29
N SER A 134 -1.02 -54.56 5.57
CA SER A 134 -1.38 -55.83 4.92
C SER A 134 -2.16 -55.65 3.61
N SER A 135 -2.54 -54.42 3.25
CA SER A 135 -3.28 -54.09 2.03
C SER A 135 -2.34 -53.92 0.83
N LEU A 136 -2.87 -54.18 -0.37
CA LEU A 136 -2.22 -53.75 -1.61
C LEU A 136 -2.35 -52.23 -1.77
N PHE A 137 -1.38 -51.60 -2.40
CA PHE A 137 -1.44 -50.19 -2.77
C PHE A 137 -1.54 -50.04 -4.28
N ALA A 138 -2.52 -49.25 -4.73
CA ALA A 138 -2.59 -48.78 -6.10
C ALA A 138 -1.54 -47.68 -6.30
N VAL A 139 -0.68 -47.84 -7.30
CA VAL A 139 0.42 -46.94 -7.60
C VAL A 139 0.39 -46.60 -9.09
N HIS A 140 0.39 -45.31 -9.44
CA HIS A 140 0.50 -44.90 -10.84
C HIS A 140 1.78 -45.43 -11.48
N ALA A 141 1.66 -46.06 -12.64
CA ALA A 141 2.75 -46.64 -13.42
C ALA A 141 3.44 -45.56 -14.27
N LEU A 142 3.83 -44.44 -13.64
CA LEU A 142 4.39 -43.24 -14.28
C LEU A 142 3.45 -42.60 -15.32
N SER A 143 2.14 -42.81 -15.15
CA SER A 143 1.08 -42.23 -15.97
C SER A 143 -0.22 -42.19 -15.19
N SER A 144 -1.00 -41.12 -15.34
CA SER A 144 -2.34 -40.97 -14.76
C SER A 144 -3.39 -41.94 -15.33
N GLY A 145 -3.08 -42.66 -16.42
CA GLY A 145 -3.95 -43.67 -17.04
C GLY A 145 -3.48 -45.12 -16.85
N SER A 146 -2.50 -45.38 -15.99
CA SER A 146 -1.98 -46.73 -15.77
C SER A 146 -1.61 -46.95 -14.31
N THR A 147 -2.00 -48.10 -13.74
CA THR A 147 -1.86 -48.40 -12.32
C THR A 147 -1.34 -49.82 -12.09
N VAL A 148 -0.36 -49.95 -11.22
CA VAL A 148 0.11 -51.25 -10.69
C VAL A 148 -0.28 -51.41 -9.23
N PHE A 149 -0.47 -52.65 -8.80
CA PHE A 149 -0.79 -52.99 -7.42
C PHE A 149 0.42 -53.66 -6.75
N LEU A 150 0.98 -53.00 -5.75
CA LEU A 150 2.18 -53.45 -5.03
C LEU A 150 1.87 -53.65 -3.55
N SER A 151 2.56 -54.60 -2.89
CA SER A 151 2.49 -54.66 -1.43
C SER A 151 3.28 -53.50 -0.81
N GLY A 152 2.92 -53.09 0.41
CA GLY A 152 3.68 -52.07 1.13
C GLY A 152 5.16 -52.44 1.29
N LYS A 153 5.46 -53.74 1.47
CA LYS A 153 6.84 -54.26 1.53
C LYS A 153 7.59 -54.06 0.21
N ASP A 154 6.93 -54.27 -0.93
CA ASP A 154 7.55 -54.11 -2.25
C ASP A 154 7.86 -52.64 -2.54
N ILE A 155 6.95 -51.72 -2.18
CA ILE A 155 7.18 -50.27 -2.32
C ILE A 155 8.39 -49.83 -1.50
N VAL A 156 8.46 -50.26 -0.23
CA VAL A 156 9.59 -49.92 0.65
C VAL A 156 10.88 -50.57 0.14
N THR A 157 10.84 -51.82 -0.32
CA THR A 157 12.00 -52.52 -0.88
C THR A 157 12.53 -51.82 -2.13
N TYR A 158 11.63 -51.39 -3.03
CA TYR A 158 11.99 -50.63 -4.22
C TYR A 158 12.66 -49.29 -3.86
N VAL A 159 12.03 -48.48 -3.00
CA VAL A 159 12.55 -47.14 -2.65
C VAL A 159 13.87 -47.25 -1.87
N ARG A 160 14.00 -48.21 -0.94
CA ARG A 160 15.24 -48.40 -0.17
C ARG A 160 16.39 -49.00 -0.99
N HIS A 161 16.11 -49.76 -2.06
CA HIS A 161 17.16 -50.23 -2.97
C HIS A 161 17.90 -49.08 -3.68
N LEU A 162 17.26 -47.91 -3.79
CA LEU A 162 17.85 -46.71 -4.38
C LEU A 162 18.73 -45.92 -3.40
N GLU A 163 18.79 -46.32 -2.13
CA GLU A 163 19.66 -45.67 -1.14
C GLU A 163 21.13 -45.75 -1.55
N THR A 164 21.85 -44.67 -1.28
CA THR A 164 23.30 -44.60 -1.45
C THR A 164 23.94 -44.28 -0.10
N ASP A 165 25.26 -44.44 0.02
CA ASP A 165 25.97 -44.08 1.25
C ASP A 165 25.77 -42.60 1.65
N ALA A 166 25.48 -41.73 0.68
CA ALA A 166 25.28 -40.30 0.87
C ALA A 166 23.81 -39.89 1.07
N VAL A 167 22.84 -40.62 0.52
CA VAL A 167 21.42 -40.24 0.51
C VAL A 167 20.56 -41.44 0.93
N LYS A 168 19.84 -41.29 2.05
CA LYS A 168 18.97 -42.31 2.65
C LYS A 168 17.52 -41.80 2.76
N VAL A 169 16.57 -42.73 2.78
CA VAL A 169 15.14 -42.44 2.96
C VAL A 169 14.89 -41.95 4.39
N GLN A 170 14.05 -40.93 4.53
CA GLN A 170 13.62 -40.38 5.81
C GLN A 170 12.26 -40.97 6.18
N GLU A 171 12.24 -41.92 7.11
CA GLU A 171 10.98 -42.53 7.57
C GLU A 171 10.30 -41.68 8.63
N LEU A 172 9.04 -41.33 8.38
CA LEU A 172 8.23 -40.52 9.28
C LEU A 172 6.93 -41.26 9.62
N ASP A 173 6.63 -41.32 10.91
CA ASP A 173 5.32 -41.74 11.40
C ASP A 173 4.40 -40.51 11.44
N PHE A 174 3.57 -40.38 10.41
CA PHE A 174 2.66 -39.26 10.25
C PHE A 174 1.55 -39.23 11.30
N ALA A 175 1.17 -40.38 11.89
CA ALA A 175 0.20 -40.43 12.97
C ALA A 175 0.76 -39.77 14.24
N THR A 176 2.03 -40.02 14.58
CA THR A 176 2.68 -39.35 15.73
C THR A 176 3.04 -37.88 15.46
N LEU A 177 3.29 -37.51 14.20
CA LEU A 177 3.49 -36.12 13.80
C LEU A 177 2.19 -35.31 13.91
N ALA A 178 1.04 -35.93 13.63
CA ALA A 178 -0.29 -35.34 13.84
C ALA A 178 -0.58 -35.09 15.35
N ASP A 179 -0.13 -35.98 16.24
CA ASP A 179 -0.31 -35.87 17.70
C ASP A 179 0.68 -34.91 18.40
N SER A 180 1.65 -34.35 17.67
CA SER A 180 2.52 -33.25 18.14
C SER A 180 1.99 -31.85 17.75
N ALA A 181 0.81 -31.80 17.14
CA ALA A 181 -0.02 -30.59 17.05
C ALA A 181 -0.96 -30.53 18.28
N PRO A 182 -1.27 -29.34 18.85
CA PRO A 182 -2.19 -29.26 19.98
C PRO A 182 -3.61 -29.70 19.58
N ALA A 183 -4.14 -30.67 20.32
CA ALA A 183 -5.34 -31.45 20.02
C ALA A 183 -6.67 -30.66 19.97
N THR A 184 -7.51 -31.06 19.01
CA THR A 184 -8.95 -30.85 18.93
C THR A 184 -9.69 -32.14 19.31
N SER A 185 -10.62 -32.09 20.29
CA SER A 185 -11.68 -33.11 20.49
C SER A 185 -12.72 -32.56 21.50
N SER A 186 -13.98 -32.96 21.59
CA SER A 186 -15.04 -33.51 20.71
C SER A 186 -16.31 -33.52 21.59
N LYS A 187 -17.54 -33.62 21.04
CA LYS A 187 -18.75 -33.94 21.85
C LYS A 187 -19.54 -35.10 21.23
N PRO A 188 -20.27 -35.91 22.02
CA PRO A 188 -20.98 -37.12 21.56
C PRO A 188 -22.45 -36.87 21.15
N ILE A 189 -23.01 -37.84 20.41
CA ILE A 189 -24.34 -37.93 19.73
C ILE A 189 -25.52 -38.16 20.71
N VAL A 190 -26.71 -37.54 20.49
CA VAL A 190 -28.09 -38.14 20.60
C VAL A 190 -29.15 -37.22 19.88
N PRO A 191 -30.41 -37.64 19.59
CA PRO A 191 -30.99 -38.17 18.34
C PRO A 191 -31.83 -37.15 17.47
N LYS A 192 -32.37 -37.66 16.35
CA LYS A 192 -33.04 -37.05 15.16
C LYS A 192 -33.95 -35.81 15.28
N GLU A 193 -33.87 -35.03 14.19
CA GLU A 193 -34.80 -34.07 13.53
C GLU A 193 -35.18 -32.74 14.20
N LYS A 194 -34.71 -31.62 13.59
CA LYS A 194 -35.49 -30.78 12.67
C LYS A 194 -34.59 -29.78 11.92
N GLU A 195 -34.89 -29.58 10.64
CA GLU A 195 -34.39 -28.45 9.84
C GLU A 195 -34.66 -27.12 10.55
N ASP A 196 -33.70 -26.19 10.52
CA ASP A 196 -33.97 -24.76 10.43
C ASP A 196 -32.72 -24.00 9.93
N ALA A 197 -33.00 -22.97 9.12
CA ALA A 197 -32.18 -22.27 8.14
C ALA A 197 -30.78 -21.76 8.55
N LYS A 198 -29.82 -21.84 7.62
CA LYS A 198 -28.58 -21.03 7.61
C LYS A 198 -28.91 -19.58 7.30
N ILE A 199 -28.35 -18.66 8.10
CA ILE A 199 -28.33 -17.21 7.81
C ILE A 199 -26.99 -16.89 7.14
N GLU A 200 -27.04 -16.34 5.92
CA GLU A 200 -25.89 -15.73 5.23
C GLU A 200 -25.52 -14.38 5.86
N GLY A 201 -24.22 -14.11 6.08
CA GLY A 201 -23.72 -12.79 6.47
C GLY A 201 -22.68 -12.67 7.60
N ALA A 202 -21.90 -13.71 7.92
CA ALA A 202 -20.87 -13.58 8.97
C ALA A 202 -19.55 -12.96 8.43
N VAL A 203 -19.34 -11.68 8.72
CA VAL A 203 -18.05 -10.97 8.61
C VAL A 203 -16.95 -11.77 9.32
N GLN A 204 -15.73 -11.85 8.75
CA GLN A 204 -14.58 -12.49 9.41
C GLN A 204 -14.21 -11.77 10.72
N ILE A 205 -14.70 -12.32 11.84
CA ILE A 205 -14.58 -11.72 13.17
C ILE A 205 -13.11 -11.78 13.68
N ALA A 206 -12.36 -12.84 13.43
CA ALA A 206 -11.03 -13.09 14.03
C ALA A 206 -9.86 -12.26 13.44
N ILE A 207 -8.81 -12.00 14.23
CA ILE A 207 -7.54 -11.40 13.75
C ILE A 207 -6.89 -12.38 12.75
N GLY A 208 -6.83 -12.01 11.46
CA GLY A 208 -6.40 -12.92 10.38
C GLY A 208 -4.89 -13.03 10.17
N VAL A 209 -4.08 -12.31 10.95
CA VAL A 209 -2.63 -12.18 10.77
C VAL A 209 -1.93 -12.36 12.12
N LYS A 210 -0.85 -13.15 12.17
CA LYS A 210 -0.07 -13.36 13.40
C LYS A 210 0.96 -12.26 13.59
N LYS A 211 1.10 -11.77 14.83
CA LYS A 211 2.05 -10.73 15.27
C LYS A 211 3.49 -11.02 14.87
N GLU A 212 3.90 -12.28 14.92
CA GLU A 212 5.26 -12.73 14.63
C GLU A 212 5.54 -12.90 13.13
N VAL A 213 4.49 -12.98 12.31
CA VAL A 213 4.59 -13.25 10.86
C VAL A 213 4.57 -11.94 10.07
N ASP A 214 3.57 -11.09 10.31
CA ASP A 214 3.43 -9.79 9.66
C ASP A 214 2.99 -8.77 10.71
N PHE A 215 3.99 -8.19 11.39
CA PHE A 215 3.80 -7.26 12.47
C PHE A 215 3.06 -5.98 12.05
N PRO A 216 3.39 -5.32 10.91
CA PRO A 216 2.63 -4.17 10.43
C PRO A 216 1.15 -4.47 10.17
N ALA A 217 0.82 -5.56 9.46
CA ALA A 217 -0.58 -5.89 9.18
C ALA A 217 -1.32 -6.35 10.44
N TRP A 218 -0.65 -7.08 11.34
CA TRP A 218 -1.20 -7.43 12.66
C TRP A 218 -1.55 -6.16 13.45
N TYR A 219 -0.64 -5.20 13.56
CA TYR A 219 -0.83 -3.98 14.34
C TYR A 219 -2.07 -3.21 13.86
N THR A 220 -2.20 -3.00 12.55
CA THR A 220 -3.37 -2.35 11.96
C THR A 220 -4.66 -3.14 12.20
N ASN A 221 -4.63 -4.47 12.04
CA ASN A 221 -5.81 -5.31 12.29
C ASN A 221 -6.28 -5.22 13.74
N VAL A 222 -5.35 -5.25 14.71
CA VAL A 222 -5.69 -5.12 16.13
C VAL A 222 -6.38 -3.78 16.40
N LEU A 223 -5.83 -2.67 15.89
CA LEU A 223 -6.39 -1.34 16.14
C LEU A 223 -7.80 -1.16 15.56
N ILE A 224 -8.05 -1.66 14.33
CA ILE A 224 -9.37 -1.57 13.70
C ILE A 224 -10.37 -2.50 14.39
N LYS A 225 -10.02 -3.78 14.59
CA LYS A 225 -10.96 -4.77 15.13
C LYS A 225 -11.26 -4.56 16.62
N ALA A 226 -10.33 -3.96 17.36
CA ALA A 226 -10.57 -3.52 18.74
C ALA A 226 -11.33 -2.19 18.83
N ASP A 227 -11.75 -1.61 17.70
CA ASP A 227 -12.50 -0.34 17.65
C ASP A 227 -11.73 0.85 18.25
N MET A 228 -10.39 0.84 18.14
CA MET A 228 -9.52 1.88 18.70
C MET A 228 -9.43 3.12 17.81
N LEU A 229 -9.42 2.94 16.49
CA LEU A 229 -9.32 4.04 15.53
C LEU A 229 -9.96 3.70 14.20
N ASP A 230 -10.21 4.74 13.40
CA ASP A 230 -10.52 4.63 11.98
C ASP A 230 -9.55 5.45 11.13
N TYR A 231 -9.35 5.04 9.88
CA TYR A 231 -8.56 5.79 8.90
C TYR A 231 -9.30 7.04 8.47
N TYR A 232 -8.58 8.16 8.36
CA TYR A 232 -9.12 9.42 7.88
C TYR A 232 -8.74 9.65 6.41
N SER A 233 -9.50 10.51 5.72
CA SER A 233 -9.25 10.84 4.30
C SER A 233 -7.93 11.59 4.07
N VAL A 234 -7.40 12.25 5.12
CA VAL A 234 -6.09 12.89 5.09
C VAL A 234 -5.02 11.91 5.55
N SER A 235 -4.07 11.59 4.68
CA SER A 235 -2.96 10.67 4.98
C SER A 235 -2.17 11.12 6.22
N GLY A 236 -1.91 10.17 7.13
CA GLY A 236 -1.20 10.40 8.38
C GLY A 236 -2.06 10.96 9.52
N CYS A 237 -3.36 11.18 9.29
CA CYS A 237 -4.35 11.52 10.31
C CYS A 237 -5.28 10.32 10.57
N TYR A 238 -5.71 10.16 11.83
CA TYR A 238 -6.52 9.02 12.27
C TYR A 238 -7.59 9.50 13.25
N ILE A 239 -8.78 8.91 13.18
CA ILE A 239 -9.86 9.18 14.14
C ILE A 239 -9.60 8.35 15.40
N LEU A 240 -9.37 9.00 16.54
CA LEU A 240 -9.27 8.30 17.83
C LEU A 240 -10.67 8.01 18.37
N LYS A 241 -11.09 6.74 18.32
CA LYS A 241 -12.42 6.31 18.80
C LYS A 241 -12.44 6.25 20.33
N PRO A 242 -13.63 6.18 20.97
CA PRO A 242 -13.75 6.16 22.43
C PRO A 242 -12.86 5.11 23.13
N TRP A 243 -12.62 3.96 22.48
CA TRP A 243 -11.79 2.90 23.04
C TRP A 243 -10.32 3.30 23.23
N SER A 244 -9.75 4.08 22.31
CA SER A 244 -8.38 4.60 22.45
C SER A 244 -8.32 5.95 23.16
N TYR A 245 -9.32 6.82 22.94
CA TYR A 245 -9.35 8.14 23.57
C TYR A 245 -9.50 8.05 25.08
N SER A 246 -10.28 7.09 25.59
CA SER A 246 -10.39 6.85 27.05
C SER A 246 -9.06 6.49 27.71
N ILE A 247 -8.16 5.79 27.02
CA ILE A 247 -6.80 5.52 27.52
C ILE A 247 -6.02 6.84 27.65
N TRP A 248 -6.16 7.72 26.66
CA TRP A 248 -5.55 9.05 26.71
C TRP A 248 -6.11 9.91 27.84
N GLU A 249 -7.41 9.82 28.12
CA GLU A 249 -8.06 10.51 29.24
C GLU A 249 -7.53 10.03 30.60
N GLU A 250 -7.34 8.73 30.80
CA GLU A 250 -6.77 8.17 32.04
C GLU A 250 -5.31 8.64 32.25
N ILE A 251 -4.49 8.64 31.19
CA ILE A 251 -3.12 9.20 31.23
C ILE A 251 -3.18 10.69 31.58
N THR A 252 -4.08 11.43 30.94
CA THR A 252 -4.24 12.87 31.13
C THR A 252 -4.66 13.21 32.56
N GLN A 253 -5.63 12.50 33.11
CA GLN A 253 -6.12 12.73 34.47
C GLN A 253 -5.04 12.44 35.51
N TRP A 254 -4.36 11.31 35.38
CA TRP A 254 -3.28 10.92 36.29
C TRP A 254 -2.11 11.90 36.22
N PHE A 255 -1.61 12.21 35.02
CA PHE A 255 -0.47 13.09 34.85
C PHE A 255 -0.78 14.52 35.31
N ASN A 256 -2.00 15.01 35.07
CA ASN A 256 -2.44 16.31 35.58
C ASN A 256 -2.44 16.40 37.10
N ALA A 257 -2.82 15.32 37.81
CA ALA A 257 -2.77 15.32 39.27
C ALA A 257 -1.31 15.45 39.75
N GLU A 258 -0.40 14.65 39.19
CA GLU A 258 1.01 14.61 39.59
C GLU A 258 1.75 15.92 39.31
N ILE A 259 1.54 16.56 38.15
CA ILE A 259 2.21 17.84 37.86
C ILE A 259 1.67 19.02 38.67
N LYS A 260 0.39 18.95 39.11
CA LYS A 260 -0.18 19.98 40.00
C LYS A 260 0.49 19.96 41.38
N GLU A 261 0.85 18.79 41.88
CA GLU A 261 1.65 18.65 43.11
C GLU A 261 3.05 19.29 42.96
N LEU A 262 3.59 19.36 41.74
CA LEU A 262 4.85 20.06 41.43
C LEU A 262 4.68 21.58 41.22
N GLY A 263 3.47 22.10 41.42
CA GLY A 263 3.12 23.51 41.22
C GLY A 263 2.92 23.92 39.76
N VAL A 264 2.78 22.97 38.84
CA VAL A 264 2.55 23.25 37.41
C VAL A 264 1.09 23.64 37.18
N GLN A 265 0.86 24.68 36.38
CA GLN A 265 -0.48 25.17 36.05
C GLN A 265 -0.83 24.88 34.60
N ASN A 266 -2.03 24.35 34.34
CA ASN A 266 -2.51 24.18 32.98
C ASN A 266 -2.89 25.54 32.36
N SER A 267 -2.54 25.71 31.09
CA SER A 267 -2.79 26.88 30.26
C SER A 267 -3.12 26.44 28.83
N TYR A 268 -3.45 27.39 27.95
CA TYR A 268 -3.65 27.10 26.54
C TYR A 268 -3.16 28.27 25.70
N PHE A 269 -2.18 28.02 24.83
CA PHE A 269 -1.72 28.96 23.82
C PHE A 269 -2.35 28.66 22.46
N PRO A 270 -2.57 29.68 21.60
CA PRO A 270 -3.12 29.49 20.26
C PRO A 270 -2.31 28.50 19.42
N MET A 271 -3.02 27.76 18.55
CA MET A 271 -2.40 26.83 17.60
C MET A 271 -1.62 27.56 16.49
N PHE A 272 -1.99 28.81 16.20
CA PHE A 272 -1.43 29.61 15.13
C PHE A 272 -0.22 30.43 15.60
N VAL A 273 0.87 30.34 14.84
CA VAL A 273 2.12 31.08 15.07
C VAL A 273 2.41 31.92 13.84
N SER A 274 2.66 33.22 14.00
CA SER A 274 2.99 34.07 12.85
C SER A 274 4.35 33.70 12.26
N GLN A 275 4.49 33.89 10.94
CA GLN A 275 5.74 33.62 10.24
C GLN A 275 6.94 34.33 10.89
N LYS A 276 6.79 35.61 11.23
CA LYS A 276 7.83 36.42 11.89
C LYS A 276 8.36 35.83 13.19
N VAL A 277 7.49 35.20 13.99
CA VAL A 277 7.89 34.65 15.30
C VAL A 277 8.56 33.30 15.13
N LEU A 278 8.11 32.49 14.17
CA LEU A 278 8.72 31.21 13.84
C LEU A 278 10.10 31.37 13.18
N GLU A 279 10.27 32.38 12.32
CA GLU A 279 11.54 32.67 11.64
C GLU A 279 12.64 33.17 12.59
N ARG A 280 12.30 33.77 13.74
CA ARG A 280 13.30 34.10 14.77
C ARG A 280 14.02 32.89 15.33
N GLU A 281 13.35 31.73 15.39
CA GLU A 281 14.01 30.47 15.80
C GLU A 281 14.84 29.86 14.67
N LYS A 282 14.48 30.12 13.40
CA LYS A 282 15.11 29.49 12.23
C LYS A 282 16.60 29.82 12.10
N ASP A 283 17.00 31.03 12.49
CA ASP A 283 18.39 31.48 12.41
C ASP A 283 19.28 30.88 13.52
N HIS A 284 18.68 30.28 14.54
CA HIS A 284 19.37 29.81 15.74
C HIS A 284 19.16 28.31 16.04
N ILE A 285 18.15 27.67 15.45
CA ILE A 285 17.83 26.24 15.65
C ILE A 285 17.72 25.52 14.31
N GLU A 286 18.81 24.85 13.94
CA GLU A 286 18.96 24.08 12.71
C GLU A 286 17.99 22.86 12.70
N GLY A 287 16.98 22.85 11.82
CA GLY A 287 16.15 21.66 11.55
C GLY A 287 14.63 21.85 11.41
N PHE A 288 14.04 22.98 11.81
CA PHE A 288 12.57 23.10 11.91
C PHE A 288 11.79 23.29 10.59
N SER A 289 12.46 23.62 9.47
CA SER A 289 11.79 24.17 8.28
C SER A 289 10.95 23.22 7.40
N PRO A 290 11.19 21.90 7.27
CA PRO A 290 10.47 21.08 6.27
C PRO A 290 9.06 20.62 6.70
N GLU A 291 8.75 20.64 7.99
CA GLU A 291 7.60 19.92 8.56
C GLU A 291 6.46 20.84 9.02
N VAL A 292 6.59 22.15 8.79
CA VAL A 292 5.62 23.16 9.23
C VAL A 292 4.47 23.25 8.23
N ALA A 293 3.24 23.09 8.71
CA ALA A 293 2.03 23.34 7.93
C ALA A 293 1.67 24.84 7.96
N TRP A 294 1.43 25.43 6.78
CA TRP A 294 1.12 26.85 6.64
C TRP A 294 -0.34 27.06 6.22
N VAL A 295 -0.99 28.02 6.88
CA VAL A 295 -2.28 28.59 6.46
C VAL A 295 -1.99 29.88 5.71
N THR A 296 -2.30 29.87 4.41
CA THR A 296 -2.08 31.00 3.50
C THR A 296 -3.38 31.63 2.99
N LYS A 297 -4.53 31.00 3.25
CA LYS A 297 -5.84 31.43 2.75
C LYS A 297 -6.90 31.38 3.84
N ALA A 298 -7.85 32.31 3.78
CA ALA A 298 -9.11 32.28 4.52
C ALA A 298 -10.27 32.27 3.52
N GLY A 299 -10.95 31.12 3.39
CA GLY A 299 -11.89 30.90 2.30
C GLY A 299 -11.17 30.91 0.94
N ASN A 300 -11.56 31.83 0.06
CA ASN A 300 -10.93 32.00 -1.25
C ASN A 300 -9.92 33.15 -1.30
N SER A 301 -9.75 33.90 -0.21
CA SER A 301 -8.85 35.06 -0.14
C SER A 301 -7.51 34.69 0.47
N ASP A 302 -6.42 35.19 -0.12
CA ASP A 302 -5.07 35.06 0.45
C ASP A 302 -4.94 35.91 1.73
N LEU A 303 -4.25 35.37 2.74
CA LEU A 303 -3.87 36.10 3.94
C LEU A 303 -2.71 37.05 3.64
N GLU A 304 -2.73 38.25 4.24
CA GLU A 304 -1.65 39.24 4.09
C GLU A 304 -0.30 38.70 4.59
N GLU A 305 -0.32 37.94 5.69
CA GLU A 305 0.85 37.24 6.23
C GLU A 305 0.50 35.75 6.45
N PRO A 306 1.29 34.81 5.90
CA PRO A 306 1.15 33.39 6.19
C PRO A 306 1.27 33.09 7.69
N ILE A 307 0.44 32.17 8.18
CA ILE A 307 0.41 31.76 9.58
C ILE A 307 0.72 30.26 9.65
N ALA A 308 1.66 29.87 10.49
CA ALA A 308 2.02 28.48 10.72
C ALA A 308 1.06 27.82 11.73
N ILE A 309 0.78 26.54 11.54
CA ILE A 309 0.23 25.66 12.57
C ILE A 309 1.41 25.18 13.44
N ARG A 310 1.29 25.29 14.76
CA ARG A 310 2.37 24.95 15.70
C ARG A 310 2.93 23.53 15.47
N PRO A 311 4.25 23.38 15.26
CA PRO A 311 4.94 22.10 15.38
C PRO A 311 5.40 21.81 16.83
N THR A 312 5.47 22.87 17.65
CA THR A 312 5.79 22.95 19.08
C THR A 312 5.50 24.39 19.56
N SER A 313 5.39 24.65 20.86
CA SER A 313 4.91 25.95 21.38
C SER A 313 5.98 26.89 21.94
N GLU A 314 7.28 26.58 21.86
CA GLU A 314 8.37 27.49 22.31
C GLU A 314 8.20 28.92 21.74
N THR A 315 8.07 29.04 20.42
CA THR A 315 7.83 30.32 19.72
C THR A 315 6.52 30.99 20.11
N ALA A 316 5.50 30.20 20.47
CA ALA A 316 4.20 30.72 20.85
C ALA A 316 4.18 31.24 22.29
N MET A 317 5.00 30.66 23.18
CA MET A 317 4.97 30.91 24.62
C MET A 317 6.03 31.92 25.08
N TYR A 318 7.26 31.80 24.60
CA TYR A 318 8.40 32.53 25.15
C TYR A 318 8.39 34.05 24.97
N PRO A 319 7.82 34.63 23.91
CA PRO A 319 7.57 36.08 23.86
C PRO A 319 6.72 36.59 25.03
N TYR A 320 5.78 35.76 25.51
CA TYR A 320 4.92 36.10 26.64
C TYR A 320 5.59 35.81 27.99
N TYR A 321 6.48 34.82 28.07
CA TYR A 321 7.31 34.62 29.26
C TYR A 321 8.17 35.85 29.53
N ALA A 322 8.80 36.43 28.51
CA ALA A 322 9.54 37.69 28.62
C ALA A 322 8.65 38.86 29.09
N LYS A 323 7.34 38.80 28.77
CA LYS A 323 6.37 39.80 29.22
C LYS A 323 5.93 39.58 30.67
N TRP A 324 5.73 38.35 31.10
CA TRP A 324 5.20 38.03 32.43
C TRP A 324 6.27 38.01 33.52
N ILE A 325 7.48 37.54 33.19
CA ILE A 325 8.60 37.48 34.10
C ILE A 325 9.29 38.85 34.10
N LYS A 326 9.15 39.60 35.19
CA LYS A 326 9.76 40.94 35.39
C LYS A 326 10.75 40.99 36.54
N SER A 327 10.58 40.13 37.53
CA SER A 327 11.44 40.02 38.72
C SER A 327 11.71 38.56 39.05
N HIS A 328 12.76 38.29 39.83
CA HIS A 328 13.04 36.95 40.36
C HIS A 328 11.86 36.39 41.19
N ARG A 329 10.96 37.26 41.67
CA ARG A 329 9.73 36.88 42.41
C ARG A 329 8.65 36.24 41.54
N ASP A 330 8.74 36.40 40.23
CA ASP A 330 7.82 35.78 39.27
C ASP A 330 8.25 34.35 38.91
N LEU A 331 9.36 33.87 39.50
CA LEU A 331 9.93 32.55 39.29
C LEU A 331 9.71 31.66 40.54
N PRO A 332 9.51 30.34 40.36
CA PRO A 332 9.44 29.65 39.08
C PRO A 332 8.09 29.84 38.37
N LEU A 333 8.11 30.10 37.06
CA LEU A 333 6.92 30.03 36.22
C LEU A 333 6.80 28.62 35.66
N LYS A 334 5.67 27.94 35.88
CA LYS A 334 5.48 26.55 35.46
C LYS A 334 4.14 26.34 34.75
N LEU A 335 4.17 26.19 33.44
CA LEU A 335 2.96 25.99 32.63
C LEU A 335 2.97 24.66 31.88
N ASN A 336 1.78 24.08 31.73
CA ASN A 336 1.52 22.92 30.88
C ASN A 336 0.33 23.22 29.96
N GLN A 337 0.25 22.61 28.79
CA GLN A 337 -0.95 22.60 27.97
C GLN A 337 -1.19 21.22 27.36
N TRP A 338 -2.46 20.88 27.17
CA TRP A 338 -2.89 19.70 26.42
C TRP A 338 -3.45 20.16 25.08
N ASN A 339 -2.91 19.63 23.99
CA ASN A 339 -3.24 20.11 22.65
C ASN A 339 -2.96 19.08 21.55
N SER A 340 -3.46 19.37 20.35
CA SER A 340 -2.94 18.79 19.12
C SER A 340 -1.76 19.61 18.57
N VAL A 341 -0.89 18.90 17.86
CA VAL A 341 0.25 19.43 17.11
C VAL A 341 0.26 18.83 15.72
N VAL A 342 0.72 19.63 14.74
CA VAL A 342 0.84 19.20 13.35
C VAL A 342 2.31 19.23 12.93
N ARG A 343 2.83 18.07 12.51
CA ARG A 343 4.14 17.91 11.89
C ARG A 343 3.97 17.17 10.57
N TRP A 344 4.21 17.88 9.47
CA TRP A 344 3.99 17.37 8.12
C TRP A 344 5.17 16.53 7.61
N GLU A 345 5.51 15.48 8.36
CA GLU A 345 6.65 14.64 8.05
C GLU A 345 6.46 13.84 6.74
N PHE A 346 7.55 13.71 5.95
CA PHE A 346 7.54 13.06 4.62
C PHE A 346 7.68 11.52 4.66
N LYS A 347 7.78 10.92 5.85
CA LYS A 347 7.96 9.46 6.01
C LYS A 347 6.63 8.75 6.27
N ASN A 348 6.59 7.44 5.99
CA ASN A 348 5.40 6.61 6.12
C ASN A 348 4.75 6.72 7.52
N PRO A 349 3.48 7.19 7.61
CA PRO A 349 2.79 7.33 8.89
C PRO A 349 2.39 5.98 9.46
N GLN A 350 2.47 5.85 10.79
CA GLN A 350 2.02 4.68 11.54
C GLN A 350 1.09 5.13 12.67
N PRO A 351 -0.11 4.55 12.81
CA PRO A 351 -1.08 4.99 13.81
C PRO A 351 -0.48 5.02 15.23
N PHE A 352 -0.78 6.09 15.98
CA PHE A 352 -0.21 6.46 17.28
C PHE A 352 1.31 6.75 17.29
N LEU A 353 2.12 5.93 16.64
CA LEU A 353 3.57 6.04 16.72
C LEU A 353 4.11 7.26 15.98
N ARG A 354 3.57 7.51 14.80
CA ARG A 354 4.04 8.54 13.87
C ARG A 354 2.88 9.02 13.01
N THR A 355 2.18 10.03 13.50
CA THR A 355 1.02 10.64 12.84
C THR A 355 1.33 12.10 12.54
N ARG A 356 0.71 12.67 11.50
CA ARG A 356 0.92 14.09 11.14
C ARG A 356 0.26 15.02 12.14
N GLU A 357 -0.94 14.67 12.57
CA GLU A 357 -1.59 15.27 13.73
C GLU A 357 -1.54 14.28 14.89
N PHE A 358 -1.09 14.73 16.06
CA PHE A 358 -1.14 13.94 17.30
C PHE A 358 -1.53 14.80 18.48
N LEU A 359 -2.14 14.15 19.47
CA LEU A 359 -2.40 14.76 20.77
C LEU A 359 -1.18 14.56 21.67
N TRP A 360 -0.85 15.61 22.41
CA TRP A 360 0.19 15.56 23.40
C TRP A 360 -0.09 16.51 24.56
N GLN A 361 0.75 16.43 25.57
CA GLN A 361 1.02 17.57 26.42
C GLN A 361 2.39 18.15 26.07
N GLU A 362 2.54 19.44 26.32
CA GLU A 362 3.83 20.11 26.43
C GLU A 362 3.86 21.01 27.68
N GLY A 363 4.89 20.84 28.49
CA GLY A 363 5.17 21.68 29.65
C GLY A 363 6.39 22.55 29.42
N HIS A 364 6.30 23.81 29.81
CA HIS A 364 7.38 24.79 29.73
C HIS A 364 7.50 25.52 31.06
N THR A 365 8.73 25.62 31.56
CA THR A 365 8.98 26.21 32.87
C THR A 365 10.21 27.12 32.82
N ALA A 366 10.27 28.08 33.74
CA ALA A 366 11.37 29.03 33.90
C ALA A 366 11.74 29.16 35.38
N PHE A 367 13.04 29.13 35.66
CA PHE A 367 13.64 29.12 36.99
C PHE A 367 14.72 30.18 37.12
N LEU A 368 15.03 30.55 38.36
CA LEU A 368 16.14 31.46 38.64
C LEU A 368 17.48 30.75 38.50
N THR A 369 17.56 29.47 38.92
CA THR A 369 18.83 28.75 39.00
C THR A 369 18.82 27.43 38.24
N LYS A 370 20.01 27.01 37.78
CA LYS A 370 20.20 25.71 37.12
C LYS A 370 19.79 24.50 37.99
N PRO A 371 20.13 24.44 39.30
CA PRO A 371 19.76 23.29 40.13
C PRO A 371 18.25 23.07 40.26
N GLU A 372 17.45 24.14 40.29
CA GLU A 372 15.98 24.04 40.30
C GLU A 372 15.47 23.46 38.97
N ALA A 373 15.98 23.99 37.86
CA ALA A 373 15.65 23.48 36.52
C ALA A 373 16.04 22.00 36.36
N ASP A 374 17.25 21.62 36.76
CA ASP A 374 17.72 20.23 36.71
C ASP A 374 16.85 19.29 37.57
N THR A 375 16.40 19.76 38.73
CA THR A 375 15.54 18.99 39.63
C THR A 375 14.21 18.68 38.96
N GLU A 376 13.57 19.65 38.32
CA GLU A 376 12.30 19.42 37.63
C GLU A 376 12.44 18.49 36.43
N VAL A 377 13.53 18.59 35.65
CA VAL A 377 13.79 17.66 34.54
C VAL A 377 13.77 16.21 35.02
N ARG A 378 14.34 15.94 36.21
CA ARG A 378 14.32 14.61 36.83
C ARG A 378 12.94 14.20 37.31
N GLN A 379 12.23 15.11 37.98
CA GLN A 379 10.89 14.85 38.50
C GLN A 379 9.92 14.49 37.36
N ILE A 380 9.91 15.28 36.29
CA ILE A 380 9.04 15.03 35.13
C ILE A 380 9.43 13.74 34.41
N LEU A 381 10.73 13.45 34.25
CA LEU A 381 11.16 12.21 33.63
C LEU A 381 10.72 10.98 34.43
N ASP A 382 10.74 11.06 35.76
CA ASP A 382 10.22 10.01 36.63
C ASP A 382 8.70 9.86 36.48
N LEU A 383 7.94 10.97 36.40
CA LEU A 383 6.50 10.90 36.09
C LEU A 383 6.23 10.20 34.75
N TYR A 384 7.04 10.46 33.71
CA TYR A 384 6.92 9.73 32.46
C TYR A 384 7.23 8.25 32.60
N ARG A 385 8.29 7.88 33.33
CA ARG A 385 8.56 6.47 33.66
C ARG A 385 7.33 5.85 34.33
N ARG A 386 6.76 6.51 35.33
CA ARG A 386 5.57 6.04 36.05
C ARG A 386 4.34 5.92 35.15
N VAL A 387 4.11 6.82 34.19
CA VAL A 387 3.04 6.62 33.18
C VAL A 387 3.23 5.28 32.45
N PHE A 388 4.42 5.01 31.93
CA PHE A 388 4.69 3.76 31.21
C PHE A 388 4.60 2.54 32.13
N GLU A 389 5.27 2.54 33.28
CA GLU A 389 5.39 1.37 34.14
C GLU A 389 4.14 1.14 35.00
N GLU A 390 3.62 2.20 35.63
CA GLU A 390 2.50 2.10 36.55
C GLU A 390 1.17 2.04 35.80
N LEU A 391 0.92 2.89 34.78
CA LEU A 391 -0.38 2.87 34.09
C LEU A 391 -0.39 1.84 32.95
N LEU A 392 0.62 1.86 32.09
CA LEU A 392 0.64 1.07 30.85
C LEU A 392 1.31 -0.31 31.00
N ALA A 393 1.88 -0.63 32.15
CA ALA A 393 2.64 -1.86 32.38
C ALA A 393 3.77 -2.08 31.34
N VAL A 394 4.36 -1.00 30.83
CA VAL A 394 5.45 -1.02 29.84
C VAL A 394 6.76 -0.62 30.53
N PRO A 395 7.81 -1.48 30.53
CA PRO A 395 9.11 -1.11 31.06
C PRO A 395 9.83 -0.11 30.17
N VAL A 396 10.49 0.88 30.77
CA VAL A 396 11.29 1.88 30.05
C VAL A 396 12.61 2.15 30.77
N ILE A 397 13.63 2.61 30.03
CA ILE A 397 14.94 2.95 30.60
C ILE A 397 15.14 4.46 30.56
N PRO A 398 15.23 5.13 31.72
CA PRO A 398 15.53 6.55 31.77
C PRO A 398 17.03 6.81 31.50
N GLY A 399 17.32 7.77 30.62
CA GLY A 399 18.69 8.15 30.27
C GLY A 399 18.81 9.55 29.67
N VAL A 400 20.03 9.93 29.30
CA VAL A 400 20.33 11.18 28.55
C VAL A 400 20.54 10.85 27.08
N LYS A 401 20.09 11.71 26.17
CA LYS A 401 20.47 11.60 24.75
C LYS A 401 21.95 11.95 24.54
N SER A 402 22.54 11.42 23.46
CA SER A 402 23.85 11.89 23.01
C SER A 402 23.78 13.36 22.56
N GLU A 403 24.92 14.00 22.37
CA GLU A 403 24.99 15.36 21.82
C GLU A 403 24.30 15.47 20.44
N LYS A 404 24.38 14.39 19.64
CA LYS A 404 23.75 14.34 18.33
C LYS A 404 22.23 14.18 18.37
N GLU A 405 21.73 13.38 19.30
CA GLU A 405 20.30 13.04 19.42
C GLU A 405 19.56 13.93 20.44
N LYS A 406 20.23 14.87 21.11
CA LYS A 406 19.56 15.85 21.98
C LYS A 406 18.76 16.86 21.17
N PHE A 407 17.90 17.60 21.86
CA PHE A 407 17.14 18.67 21.23
C PHE A 407 18.10 19.81 20.88
N ALA A 408 18.06 20.30 19.64
CA ALA A 408 19.03 21.27 19.14
C ALA A 408 19.06 22.58 19.96
N GLY A 409 17.91 23.03 20.48
CA GLY A 409 17.82 24.19 21.38
C GLY A 409 18.15 23.88 22.86
N GLY A 410 18.35 22.61 23.22
CA GLY A 410 18.54 22.16 24.60
C GLY A 410 20.00 22.16 25.06
N LEU A 411 20.24 22.46 26.34
CA LEU A 411 21.51 22.20 27.00
C LEU A 411 21.77 20.68 27.06
N TYR A 412 20.78 19.93 27.55
CA TYR A 412 20.75 18.46 27.51
C TYR A 412 19.31 17.95 27.42
N THR A 413 19.13 16.73 26.88
CA THR A 413 17.84 16.05 26.78
C THR A 413 17.85 14.76 27.57
N THR A 414 16.86 14.58 28.44
CA THR A 414 16.57 13.29 29.07
C THR A 414 15.38 12.61 28.40
N THR A 415 15.33 11.29 28.50
CA THR A 415 14.32 10.48 27.80
C THR A 415 14.05 9.17 28.50
N VAL A 416 12.88 8.59 28.26
CA VAL A 416 12.54 7.21 28.62
C VAL A 416 12.49 6.36 27.35
N GLU A 417 13.37 5.36 27.25
CA GLU A 417 13.48 4.49 26.08
C GLU A 417 12.74 3.17 26.30
N GLY A 418 11.74 2.92 25.47
CA GLY A 418 11.06 1.64 25.35
C GLY A 418 11.64 0.78 24.22
N PHE A 419 11.18 -0.46 24.13
CA PHE A 419 11.65 -1.40 23.14
C PHE A 419 10.50 -2.30 22.66
N ILE A 420 10.48 -2.58 21.36
CA ILE A 420 9.50 -3.48 20.73
C ILE A 420 10.21 -4.77 20.32
N PRO A 421 10.07 -5.87 21.09
CA PRO A 421 10.81 -7.11 20.84
C PRO A 421 10.53 -7.73 19.47
N THR A 422 9.28 -7.65 19.00
CA THR A 422 8.88 -8.27 17.73
C THR A 422 9.63 -7.67 16.53
N SER A 423 9.84 -6.34 16.55
CA SER A 423 10.54 -5.63 15.48
C SER A 423 12.02 -5.40 15.78
N GLY A 424 12.49 -5.66 17.00
CA GLY A 424 13.87 -5.43 17.40
C GLY A 424 14.26 -3.95 17.42
N ARG A 425 13.28 -3.05 17.67
CA ARG A 425 13.48 -1.60 17.56
C ARG A 425 13.23 -0.89 18.87
N GLY A 426 14.16 0.01 19.22
CA GLY A 426 13.98 1.01 20.26
C GLY A 426 12.93 2.04 19.86
N ILE A 427 12.25 2.58 20.87
CA ILE A 427 11.26 3.64 20.69
C ILE A 427 11.33 4.64 21.84
N GLN A 428 11.50 5.90 21.48
CA GLN A 428 11.46 7.01 22.42
C GLN A 428 10.03 7.22 22.93
N GLY A 429 9.84 7.06 24.24
CA GLY A 429 8.54 7.19 24.90
C GLY A 429 8.15 8.63 25.23
N ALA A 430 9.06 9.38 25.87
CA ALA A 430 8.86 10.77 26.27
C ALA A 430 10.20 11.52 26.40
N THR A 431 10.15 12.85 26.48
CA THR A 431 11.34 13.71 26.66
C THR A 431 11.16 14.76 27.73
N SER A 432 12.23 15.03 28.46
CA SER A 432 12.35 16.21 29.33
C SER A 432 13.70 16.88 29.09
N HIS A 433 13.65 18.14 28.67
CA HIS A 433 14.77 18.94 28.21
C HIS A 433 15.13 19.98 29.27
N CYS A 434 16.42 20.10 29.58
CA CYS A 434 16.93 21.35 30.13
C CYS A 434 17.34 22.21 28.94
N LEU A 435 16.65 23.34 28.76
CA LEU A 435 16.94 24.29 27.70
C LEU A 435 18.11 25.23 28.04
N GLY A 436 18.58 25.16 29.30
CA GLY A 436 19.57 26.08 29.81
C GLY A 436 19.06 27.51 29.74
N GLN A 437 19.92 28.40 29.28
CA GLN A 437 19.57 29.80 29.02
C GLN A 437 19.40 30.07 27.51
N ASN A 438 19.44 29.06 26.64
CA ASN A 438 19.51 29.25 25.19
C ASN A 438 18.34 30.09 24.65
N PHE A 439 17.12 29.80 25.08
CA PHE A 439 15.91 30.53 24.67
C PHE A 439 15.71 31.85 25.41
N SER A 440 16.22 31.97 26.64
CA SER A 440 16.11 33.19 27.44
C SER A 440 17.04 34.32 26.98
N ARG A 441 18.09 33.99 26.22
CA ARG A 441 19.08 34.96 25.76
C ARG A 441 18.48 36.02 24.82
N PRO A 442 19.14 37.19 24.66
CA PRO A 442 18.61 38.30 23.88
C PRO A 442 18.42 37.98 22.40
N GLU A 443 19.25 37.09 21.86
CA GLU A 443 19.19 36.66 20.46
C GLU A 443 17.89 35.87 20.16
N MET A 444 17.25 35.32 21.19
CA MET A 444 16.01 34.51 21.06
C MET A 444 14.79 35.26 21.57
N PHE A 445 14.57 35.29 22.90
CA PHE A 445 13.35 35.86 23.50
C PHE A 445 13.61 36.85 24.64
N ASN A 446 14.87 37.06 25.05
CA ASN A 446 15.27 38.06 26.05
C ASN A 446 14.47 37.99 27.38
N ILE A 447 14.45 36.81 28.01
CA ILE A 447 13.76 36.56 29.27
C ILE A 447 14.76 36.76 30.42
N VAL A 448 14.70 37.92 31.07
CA VAL A 448 15.68 38.37 32.08
C VAL A 448 14.99 38.79 33.38
N VAL A 449 15.69 38.61 34.49
CA VAL A 449 15.30 39.13 35.81
C VAL A 449 16.47 39.84 36.48
N GLU A 450 16.18 40.67 37.48
CA GLU A 450 17.20 41.22 38.39
C GLU A 450 17.92 40.09 39.13
N ASP A 451 19.25 40.15 39.22
CA ASP A 451 20.06 39.18 39.96
C ASP A 451 19.97 39.48 41.47
N PRO A 452 19.32 38.63 42.29
CA PRO A 452 19.20 38.86 43.72
C PRO A 452 20.54 38.74 44.46
N ASN A 453 21.59 38.21 43.83
CA ASN A 453 22.93 38.09 44.40
C ASN A 453 23.85 39.26 44.02
N ASP A 454 23.39 40.18 43.16
CA ASP A 454 24.16 41.37 42.83
C ASP A 454 23.98 42.46 43.91
N PRO A 455 25.04 42.82 44.66
CA PRO A 455 24.96 43.84 45.70
C PRO A 455 24.64 45.25 45.17
N THR A 456 24.75 45.50 43.85
CA THR A 456 24.40 46.79 43.25
C THR A 456 22.92 46.92 42.87
N GLY A 457 22.17 45.80 42.82
CA GLY A 457 20.77 45.77 42.39
C GLY A 457 20.54 46.14 40.92
N GLN A 458 21.60 46.20 40.10
CA GLN A 458 21.53 46.59 38.68
C GLN A 458 21.82 45.42 37.72
N GLY A 459 22.42 44.34 38.24
CA GLY A 459 22.74 43.12 37.53
C GLY A 459 21.48 42.41 37.05
N LYS A 460 21.53 41.92 35.81
CA LYS A 460 20.48 41.09 35.22
C LYS A 460 21.01 39.71 34.95
N THR A 461 20.16 38.72 35.17
CA THR A 461 20.44 37.31 34.85
C THR A 461 19.35 36.74 33.96
N TYR A 462 19.73 35.77 33.12
CA TYR A 462 18.82 35.06 32.24
C TYR A 462 18.20 33.87 32.97
N VAL A 463 16.92 33.61 32.74
CA VAL A 463 16.23 32.50 33.40
C VAL A 463 16.65 31.15 32.83
N TRP A 464 16.62 30.12 33.67
CA TRP A 464 16.86 28.73 33.27
C TRP A 464 15.54 28.08 32.86
N GLN A 465 15.45 27.50 31.67
CA GLN A 465 14.20 26.97 31.16
C GLN A 465 14.24 25.45 30.98
N ASN A 466 13.08 24.81 31.13
CA ASN A 466 12.85 23.44 30.70
C ASN A 466 11.68 23.37 29.71
N SER A 467 11.68 22.34 28.87
CA SER A 467 10.48 21.89 28.16
C SER A 467 10.38 20.36 28.23
N TRP A 468 9.16 19.83 28.22
CA TRP A 468 8.94 18.39 28.32
C TRP A 468 7.65 17.99 27.61
N GLY A 469 7.60 16.79 27.02
CA GLY A 469 6.46 16.35 26.23
C GLY A 469 6.21 14.84 26.25
N LEU A 470 4.92 14.50 26.18
CA LEU A 470 4.38 13.13 26.11
C LEU A 470 3.18 13.11 25.17
N SER A 471 3.12 12.15 24.24
CA SER A 471 2.06 12.07 23.23
C SER A 471 1.28 10.75 23.26
N THR A 472 0.26 10.65 22.41
CA THR A 472 -0.52 9.42 22.17
C THR A 472 0.30 8.26 21.61
N ARG A 473 1.59 8.45 21.29
CA ARG A 473 2.55 7.36 21.02
C ARG A 473 2.56 6.32 22.13
N THR A 474 2.37 6.74 23.37
CA THR A 474 2.19 5.88 24.55
C THR A 474 1.22 4.72 24.30
N ILE A 475 0.08 5.01 23.67
CA ILE A 475 -0.97 4.02 23.34
C ILE A 475 -0.43 3.00 22.34
N GLY A 476 0.21 3.47 21.27
CA GLY A 476 0.79 2.58 20.26
C GLY A 476 1.86 1.65 20.83
N VAL A 477 2.72 2.17 21.72
CA VAL A 477 3.73 1.36 22.43
C VAL A 477 3.06 0.28 23.28
N MET A 478 2.04 0.64 24.07
CA MET A 478 1.29 -0.32 24.89
C MET A 478 0.67 -1.45 24.02
N VAL A 479 0.04 -1.10 22.90
CA VAL A 479 -0.54 -2.08 21.96
C VAL A 479 0.54 -3.02 21.42
N MET A 480 1.69 -2.48 21.00
CA MET A 480 2.78 -3.28 20.45
C MET A 480 3.43 -4.21 21.47
N VAL A 481 3.53 -3.79 22.73
CA VAL A 481 4.10 -4.60 23.81
C VAL A 481 3.13 -5.73 24.21
N HIS A 482 1.88 -5.38 24.52
CA HIS A 482 0.96 -6.32 25.17
C HIS A 482 0.05 -7.10 24.22
N GLY A 483 -0.29 -6.55 23.05
CA GLY A 483 -1.22 -7.20 22.12
C GLY A 483 -0.73 -8.58 21.66
N ASP A 484 -1.66 -9.46 21.33
CA ASP A 484 -1.38 -10.83 20.89
C ASP A 484 -2.21 -11.23 19.65
N ASN A 485 -2.19 -12.52 19.30
CA ASN A 485 -2.89 -13.04 18.12
C ASN A 485 -4.41 -13.14 18.29
N GLN A 486 -4.95 -12.89 19.49
CA GLN A 486 -6.40 -12.76 19.72
C GLN A 486 -6.86 -11.30 19.65
N GLY A 487 -5.96 -10.32 19.81
CA GLY A 487 -6.26 -8.90 19.65
C GLY A 487 -5.55 -8.04 20.68
N LEU A 488 -6.26 -7.00 21.14
CA LEU A 488 -5.77 -6.07 22.15
C LEU A 488 -5.66 -6.77 23.51
N VAL A 489 -4.72 -6.32 24.35
CA VAL A 489 -4.59 -6.72 25.76
C VAL A 489 -4.35 -5.43 26.56
N LEU A 490 -5.37 -4.97 27.31
CA LEU A 490 -5.28 -3.71 28.03
C LEU A 490 -4.78 -3.93 29.47
N PRO A 491 -3.82 -3.11 29.95
CA PRO A 491 -3.54 -2.99 31.37
C PRO A 491 -4.79 -2.50 32.12
N PRO A 492 -5.18 -3.15 33.24
CA PRO A 492 -6.36 -2.78 34.00
C PRO A 492 -6.51 -1.30 34.37
N ARG A 493 -5.40 -0.59 34.62
CA ARG A 493 -5.45 0.81 35.04
C ARG A 493 -5.98 1.75 33.96
N VAL A 494 -5.75 1.45 32.68
CA VAL A 494 -6.20 2.28 31.54
C VAL A 494 -7.37 1.69 30.76
N ALA A 495 -7.81 0.47 31.08
CA ALA A 495 -8.95 -0.15 30.42
C ALA A 495 -10.27 0.53 30.79
N SER A 496 -11.00 1.11 29.83
CA SER A 496 -12.31 1.74 30.05
C SER A 496 -13.37 0.77 30.56
N VAL A 497 -13.23 -0.52 30.21
CA VAL A 497 -13.93 -1.65 30.82
C VAL A 497 -12.87 -2.61 31.36
N GLN A 498 -12.81 -2.75 32.68
CA GLN A 498 -11.92 -3.67 33.38
C GLN A 498 -12.50 -5.08 33.46
N ALA A 499 -13.81 -5.18 33.66
CA ALA A 499 -14.54 -6.43 33.87
C ALA A 499 -15.81 -6.50 33.02
N ILE A 500 -15.96 -7.55 32.21
CA ILE A 500 -17.17 -7.81 31.44
C ILE A 500 -17.90 -9.07 31.96
N VAL A 501 -19.17 -8.91 32.34
CA VAL A 501 -20.03 -9.99 32.80
C VAL A 501 -20.85 -10.53 31.63
N VAL A 502 -20.76 -11.84 31.35
CA VAL A 502 -21.42 -12.48 30.21
C VAL A 502 -22.31 -13.64 30.69
N PRO A 503 -23.62 -13.60 30.37
CA PRO A 503 -24.52 -14.70 30.70
C PRO A 503 -24.19 -15.95 29.86
N CYS A 504 -24.10 -17.10 30.52
CA CYS A 504 -23.74 -18.38 29.93
C CYS A 504 -24.82 -19.43 30.18
N GLY A 505 -24.90 -20.45 29.33
CA GLY A 505 -25.90 -21.52 29.47
C GLY A 505 -27.33 -21.13 29.07
N ILE A 506 -27.53 -19.98 28.45
CA ILE A 506 -28.80 -19.60 27.81
C ILE A 506 -28.88 -20.29 26.44
N THR A 507 -29.91 -21.09 26.24
CA THR A 507 -30.18 -21.80 24.98
C THR A 507 -31.59 -21.46 24.50
N ALA A 508 -31.96 -21.91 23.28
CA ALA A 508 -33.33 -21.77 22.78
C ALA A 508 -34.38 -22.46 23.67
N LYS A 509 -33.97 -23.38 24.54
CA LYS A 509 -34.84 -24.12 25.48
C LYS A 509 -34.94 -23.46 26.86
N THR A 510 -34.20 -22.38 27.11
CA THR A 510 -34.23 -21.68 28.39
C THR A 510 -35.51 -20.85 28.48
N THR A 511 -36.30 -21.05 29.54
CA THR A 511 -37.53 -20.27 29.77
C THR A 511 -37.21 -18.77 29.92
N GLU A 512 -38.13 -17.90 29.53
CA GLU A 512 -37.97 -16.45 29.71
C GLU A 512 -37.68 -16.07 31.17
N GLU A 513 -38.34 -16.73 32.12
CA GLU A 513 -38.11 -16.54 33.55
C GLU A 513 -36.67 -16.90 33.96
N SER A 514 -36.15 -18.04 33.48
CA SER A 514 -34.76 -18.44 33.75
C SER A 514 -33.75 -17.51 33.09
N ARG A 515 -34.03 -17.04 31.88
CA ARG A 515 -33.22 -16.05 31.16
C ARG A 515 -33.18 -14.73 31.92
N ALA A 516 -34.34 -14.23 32.34
CA ALA A 516 -34.47 -13.00 33.12
C ALA A 516 -33.67 -13.11 34.42
N LYS A 517 -33.79 -14.25 35.14
CA LYS A 517 -33.02 -14.50 36.37
C LYS A 517 -31.50 -14.43 36.16
N ILE A 518 -30.97 -15.02 35.08
CA ILE A 518 -29.54 -14.98 34.78
C ILE A 518 -29.11 -13.56 34.38
N ASN A 519 -29.87 -12.88 33.52
CA ASN A 519 -29.56 -11.53 33.10
C ASN A 519 -29.57 -10.55 34.28
N SER A 520 -30.57 -10.63 35.17
CA SER A 520 -30.63 -9.83 36.40
C SER A 520 -29.44 -10.11 37.32
N ALA A 521 -28.98 -11.36 37.42
CA ALA A 521 -27.78 -11.68 38.19
C ALA A 521 -26.50 -11.10 37.57
N CYS A 522 -26.38 -11.10 36.24
CA CYS A 522 -25.28 -10.43 35.54
C CYS A 522 -25.25 -8.92 35.83
N GLU A 523 -26.42 -8.26 35.77
CA GLU A 523 -26.55 -6.82 36.04
C GLU A 523 -26.19 -6.49 37.49
N GLU A 524 -26.69 -7.27 38.45
CA GLU A 524 -26.41 -7.06 39.86
C GLU A 524 -24.92 -7.27 40.18
N LEU A 525 -24.29 -8.29 39.58
CA LEU A 525 -22.86 -8.51 39.69
C LEU A 525 -22.06 -7.31 39.12
N ALA A 526 -22.40 -6.83 37.92
CA ALA A 526 -21.75 -5.66 37.34
C ALA A 526 -21.95 -4.41 38.22
N LYS A 527 -23.11 -4.25 38.84
CA LYS A 527 -23.40 -3.15 39.78
C LYS A 527 -22.58 -3.26 41.07
N THR A 528 -22.43 -4.46 41.62
CA THR A 528 -21.60 -4.70 42.82
C THR A 528 -20.12 -4.38 42.55
N LEU A 529 -19.61 -4.75 41.37
CA LEU A 529 -18.26 -4.41 40.95
C LEU A 529 -18.08 -2.89 40.81
N LYS A 530 -19.04 -2.19 40.19
CA LYS A 530 -19.01 -0.71 40.09
C LYS A 530 -19.02 -0.03 41.45
N ALA A 531 -19.83 -0.53 42.40
CA ALA A 531 -19.84 0.00 43.77
C ALA A 531 -18.49 -0.17 44.48
N SER A 532 -17.67 -1.12 44.04
CA SER A 532 -16.30 -1.36 44.52
C SER A 532 -15.23 -0.56 43.75
N GLY A 533 -15.62 0.37 42.88
CA GLY A 533 -14.70 1.20 42.08
C GLY A 533 -14.18 0.55 40.79
N ILE A 534 -14.71 -0.63 40.41
CA ILE A 534 -14.28 -1.34 39.20
C ILE A 534 -15.12 -0.91 38.01
N ARG A 535 -14.48 -0.58 36.88
CA ARG A 535 -15.16 -0.24 35.62
C ARG A 535 -15.72 -1.50 34.96
N ALA A 536 -16.91 -1.93 35.41
CA ALA A 536 -17.55 -3.16 34.96
C ALA A 536 -18.74 -2.93 34.02
N LYS A 537 -19.06 -3.90 33.17
CA LYS A 537 -20.25 -3.91 32.30
C LYS A 537 -20.86 -5.31 32.22
N ALA A 538 -22.17 -5.42 32.01
CA ALA A 538 -22.83 -6.67 31.63
C ALA A 538 -23.17 -6.66 30.13
N ASP A 539 -22.83 -7.73 29.41
CA ASP A 539 -23.19 -7.88 27.99
C ASP A 539 -24.42 -8.77 27.82
N LEU A 540 -25.58 -8.12 27.86
CA LEU A 540 -26.88 -8.75 27.73
C LEU A 540 -27.45 -8.71 26.31
N ARG A 541 -26.64 -8.31 25.31
CA ARG A 541 -27.11 -8.23 23.92
C ARG A 541 -27.71 -9.55 23.48
N GLU A 542 -28.93 -9.51 22.96
CA GLU A 542 -29.58 -10.67 22.37
C GLU A 542 -29.11 -10.89 20.93
N GLY A 543 -29.38 -12.06 20.36
CA GLY A 543 -28.94 -12.42 19.00
C GLY A 543 -27.47 -12.83 18.87
N TYR A 544 -26.65 -12.69 19.91
CA TYR A 544 -25.24 -13.11 19.93
C TYR A 544 -25.00 -14.26 20.90
N THR A 545 -24.28 -15.29 20.45
CA THR A 545 -23.88 -16.41 21.31
C THR A 545 -22.86 -15.98 22.38
N PRO A 546 -22.77 -16.67 23.53
CA PRO A 546 -21.71 -16.40 24.50
C PRO A 546 -20.31 -16.45 23.88
N GLY A 547 -20.05 -17.41 22.97
CA GLY A 547 -18.79 -17.50 22.24
C GLY A 547 -18.47 -16.28 21.38
N TYR A 548 -19.47 -15.70 20.72
CA TYR A 548 -19.31 -14.43 20.00
C TYR A 548 -18.90 -13.31 20.97
N LYS A 549 -19.62 -13.19 22.09
CA LYS A 549 -19.34 -12.16 23.12
C LYS A 549 -17.94 -12.32 23.69
N PHE A 550 -17.49 -13.56 23.94
CA PHE A 550 -16.14 -13.83 24.43
C PHE A 550 -15.09 -13.26 23.48
N ASN A 551 -15.19 -13.59 22.18
CA ASN A 551 -14.26 -13.11 21.18
C ASN A 551 -14.34 -11.58 20.98
N ASP A 552 -15.53 -10.98 20.96
CA ASP A 552 -15.69 -9.50 20.82
C ASP A 552 -14.97 -8.75 21.95
N TRP A 553 -15.11 -9.20 23.20
CA TRP A 553 -14.45 -8.57 24.34
C TRP A 553 -12.98 -8.95 24.51
N GLU A 554 -12.57 -10.15 24.08
CA GLU A 554 -11.16 -10.55 24.02
C GLU A 554 -10.40 -9.72 22.98
N GLN A 555 -11.00 -9.47 21.80
CA GLN A 555 -10.42 -8.62 20.76
C GLN A 555 -10.24 -7.18 21.22
N LYS A 556 -11.21 -6.66 21.98
CA LYS A 556 -11.18 -5.34 22.61
C LYS A 556 -10.26 -5.28 23.84
N GLY A 557 -9.69 -6.40 24.26
CA GLY A 557 -8.68 -6.47 25.30
C GLY A 557 -9.18 -6.19 26.71
N VAL A 558 -10.47 -6.46 27.00
CA VAL A 558 -11.01 -6.33 28.37
C VAL A 558 -10.22 -7.25 29.30
N PRO A 559 -9.60 -6.75 30.39
CA PRO A 559 -8.68 -7.53 31.22
C PRO A 559 -9.29 -8.79 31.84
N LEU A 560 -10.56 -8.69 32.27
CA LEU A 560 -11.25 -9.78 32.96
C LEU A 560 -12.66 -10.01 32.40
N ARG A 561 -12.97 -11.26 32.06
CA ARG A 561 -14.34 -11.70 31.79
C ARG A 561 -14.87 -12.53 32.95
N LEU A 562 -16.13 -12.29 33.33
CA LEU A 562 -16.86 -13.06 34.33
C LEU A 562 -18.02 -13.78 33.64
N GLU A 563 -17.99 -15.09 33.68
CA GLU A 563 -19.01 -15.95 33.08
C GLU A 563 -19.97 -16.41 34.19
N ILE A 564 -21.28 -16.27 33.97
CA ILE A 564 -22.29 -16.68 34.95
C ILE A 564 -23.41 -17.47 34.25
N GLY A 565 -23.58 -18.73 34.66
CA GLY A 565 -24.66 -19.58 34.18
C GLY A 565 -25.49 -20.17 35.32
N PRO A 566 -26.49 -21.03 35.01
CA PRO A 566 -27.36 -21.64 36.01
C PRO A 566 -26.62 -22.38 37.13
N ASN A 567 -25.56 -23.11 36.77
CA ASN A 567 -24.73 -23.86 37.73
C ASN A 567 -23.93 -22.94 38.65
N ASP A 568 -23.47 -21.79 38.14
CA ASP A 568 -22.70 -20.83 38.91
C ASP A 568 -23.60 -20.08 39.90
N LEU A 569 -24.84 -19.77 39.50
CA LEU A 569 -25.86 -19.22 40.39
C LEU A 569 -26.22 -20.20 41.52
N ALA A 570 -26.36 -21.50 41.20
CA ALA A 570 -26.62 -22.54 42.21
C ALA A 570 -25.47 -22.67 43.22
N LYS A 571 -24.23 -22.44 42.78
CA LYS A 571 -23.02 -22.50 43.61
C LYS A 571 -22.62 -21.15 44.23
N GLN A 572 -23.39 -20.08 43.99
CA GLN A 572 -23.05 -18.71 44.41
C GLN A 572 -21.63 -18.28 44.02
N GLN A 573 -21.26 -18.56 42.77
CA GLN A 573 -19.95 -18.26 42.20
C GLN A 573 -20.05 -17.63 40.80
N THR A 574 -18.91 -17.24 40.23
CA THR A 574 -18.74 -16.90 38.81
C THR A 574 -17.39 -17.42 38.33
N LEU A 575 -17.27 -17.73 37.04
CA LEU A 575 -16.01 -18.15 36.43
C LEU A 575 -15.29 -16.92 35.88
N THR A 576 -14.13 -16.60 36.45
CA THR A 576 -13.25 -15.54 35.94
C THR A 576 -12.37 -16.07 34.83
N VAL A 577 -12.15 -15.27 33.79
CA VAL A 577 -11.22 -15.55 32.69
C VAL A 577 -10.32 -14.34 32.47
N ARG A 578 -9.01 -14.52 32.68
CA ARG A 578 -7.99 -13.50 32.47
C ARG A 578 -7.67 -13.35 30.97
N ARG A 579 -7.58 -12.12 30.46
CA ARG A 579 -7.26 -11.87 29.05
C ARG A 579 -5.80 -12.12 28.70
N ASP A 580 -4.87 -11.83 29.60
CA ASP A 580 -3.42 -11.89 29.36
C ASP A 580 -2.86 -13.32 29.33
N THR A 581 -3.51 -14.25 30.01
CA THR A 581 -3.07 -15.66 30.17
C THR A 581 -4.12 -16.68 29.70
N GLY A 582 -5.39 -16.29 29.58
CA GLY A 582 -6.50 -17.22 29.34
C GLY A 582 -6.90 -18.05 30.56
N ALA A 583 -6.26 -17.83 31.72
CA ALA A 583 -6.50 -18.61 32.94
C ALA A 583 -7.95 -18.48 33.41
N LYS A 584 -8.57 -19.61 33.76
CA LYS A 584 -9.96 -19.69 34.20
C LYS A 584 -10.06 -20.18 35.64
N ASN A 585 -10.67 -19.40 36.53
CA ASN A 585 -10.81 -19.76 37.95
C ASN A 585 -12.22 -19.45 38.47
N PRO A 586 -12.90 -20.39 39.14
CA PRO A 586 -14.14 -20.09 39.84
C PRO A 586 -13.85 -19.22 41.07
N VAL A 587 -14.66 -18.19 41.28
CA VAL A 587 -14.59 -17.30 42.45
C VAL A 587 -15.98 -17.15 43.06
N GLY A 588 -16.06 -17.15 44.39
CA GLY A 588 -17.31 -16.93 45.11
C GLY A 588 -17.87 -15.52 44.87
N LEU A 589 -19.20 -15.37 44.91
CA LEU A 589 -19.85 -14.06 44.81
C LEU A 589 -19.73 -13.23 46.10
N ALA A 590 -19.46 -13.89 47.24
CA ALA A 590 -19.10 -13.21 48.48
C ALA A 590 -17.77 -12.46 48.30
N ASP A 591 -17.72 -11.19 48.69
CA ASP A 591 -16.55 -10.30 48.59
C ASP A 591 -15.95 -10.18 47.17
N ILE A 592 -16.79 -10.33 46.14
CA ILE A 592 -16.35 -10.35 44.74
C ILE A 592 -15.61 -9.06 44.33
N GLY A 593 -15.98 -7.91 44.88
CA GLY A 593 -15.31 -6.63 44.63
C GLY A 593 -13.84 -6.64 45.05
N ALA A 594 -13.54 -7.12 46.26
CA ALA A 594 -12.17 -7.22 46.76
C ALA A 594 -11.35 -8.27 45.98
N THR A 595 -11.96 -9.42 45.69
CA THR A 595 -11.33 -10.50 44.92
C THR A 595 -10.97 -10.05 43.50
N VAL A 596 -11.90 -9.41 42.79
CA VAL A 596 -11.65 -8.89 41.44
C VAL A 596 -10.65 -7.74 41.47
N GLY A 597 -10.70 -6.84 42.46
CA GLY A 597 -9.72 -5.77 42.64
C GLY A 597 -8.28 -6.29 42.81
N ALA A 598 -8.10 -7.32 43.64
CA ALA A 598 -6.81 -7.98 43.82
C ALA A 598 -6.34 -8.68 42.54
N LEU A 599 -7.26 -9.31 41.79
CA LEU A 599 -6.94 -9.95 40.53
C LEU A 599 -6.53 -8.95 39.45
N LEU A 600 -7.21 -7.82 39.32
CA LEU A 600 -6.82 -6.74 38.40
C LEU A 600 -5.44 -6.17 38.75
N THR A 601 -5.12 -6.05 40.04
CA THR A 601 -3.78 -5.65 40.50
C THR A 601 -2.73 -6.68 40.09
N THR A 602 -3.05 -7.96 40.25
CA THR A 602 -2.18 -9.08 39.83
C THR A 602 -1.94 -9.08 38.33
N ILE A 603 -2.99 -8.88 37.51
CA ILE A 603 -2.87 -8.77 36.05
C ILE A 603 -1.92 -7.63 35.66
N GLN A 604 -2.06 -6.46 36.28
CA GLN A 604 -1.17 -5.32 36.01
C GLN A 604 0.31 -5.68 36.30
N SER A 605 0.58 -6.29 37.44
CA SER A 605 1.93 -6.70 37.85
C SER A 605 2.50 -7.80 36.95
N ASP A 606 1.71 -8.81 36.61
CA ASP A 606 2.13 -9.91 35.74
C ASP A 606 2.48 -9.41 34.33
N MET A 607 1.65 -8.52 33.76
CA MET A 607 1.90 -7.88 32.47
C MET A 607 3.22 -7.10 32.48
N PHE A 608 3.43 -6.27 33.50
CA PHE A 608 4.67 -5.49 33.64
C PHE A 608 5.90 -6.39 33.77
N ASN A 609 5.85 -7.39 34.65
CA ASN A 609 6.97 -8.30 34.89
C ASN A 609 7.33 -9.10 33.63
N LYS A 610 6.33 -9.59 32.90
CA LYS A 610 6.52 -10.30 31.62
C LYS A 610 7.21 -9.39 30.59
N ALA A 611 6.72 -8.16 30.43
CA ALA A 611 7.31 -7.20 29.51
C ALA A 611 8.73 -6.82 29.94
N LYS A 612 8.98 -6.63 31.23
CA LYS A 612 10.28 -6.28 31.81
C LYS A 612 11.31 -7.37 31.59
N VAL A 613 11.00 -8.62 31.91
CA VAL A 613 11.88 -9.77 31.65
C VAL A 613 12.24 -9.85 30.16
N THR A 614 11.26 -9.62 29.29
CA THR A 614 11.50 -9.62 27.84
C THR A 614 12.44 -8.48 27.42
N TYR A 615 12.18 -7.24 27.86
CA TYR A 615 13.02 -6.10 27.52
C TYR A 615 14.44 -6.27 28.06
N ASP A 616 14.61 -6.61 29.34
CA ASP A 616 15.92 -6.82 29.95
C ASP A 616 16.71 -7.93 29.22
N SER A 617 16.03 -9.00 28.76
CA SER A 617 16.67 -10.08 27.97
C SER A 617 17.18 -9.63 26.60
N CYS A 618 16.60 -8.58 26.03
CA CYS A 618 16.95 -8.01 24.73
C CYS A 618 18.07 -6.95 24.81
N ILE A 619 18.59 -6.65 25.99
CA ILE A 619 19.72 -5.74 26.18
C ILE A 619 21.00 -6.57 26.27
N LYS A 620 21.93 -6.39 25.33
CA LYS A 620 23.19 -7.15 25.28
C LYS A 620 24.37 -6.24 25.60
N GLU A 621 25.16 -6.63 26.60
CA GLU A 621 26.45 -6.00 26.89
C GLU A 621 27.47 -6.41 25.83
N ILE A 622 28.00 -5.44 25.08
CA ILE A 622 28.92 -5.67 23.96
C ILE A 622 30.17 -4.81 24.12
N THR A 623 31.34 -5.45 24.10
CA THR A 623 32.65 -4.77 24.25
C THR A 623 33.55 -4.89 23.02
N LYS A 624 33.11 -5.61 21.98
CA LYS A 624 33.81 -5.79 20.70
C LYS A 624 32.91 -5.37 19.55
N TRP A 625 33.50 -4.75 18.52
CA TRP A 625 32.75 -4.31 17.34
C TRP A 625 32.04 -5.46 16.62
N ASP A 626 32.72 -6.60 16.48
CA ASP A 626 32.24 -7.73 15.68
C ASP A 626 30.95 -8.35 16.23
N ASP A 627 30.63 -8.11 17.49
CA ASP A 627 29.43 -8.63 18.15
C ASP A 627 28.23 -7.64 18.08
N ILE A 628 28.46 -6.39 17.65
CA ILE A 628 27.40 -5.35 17.58
C ILE A 628 26.35 -5.71 16.53
N VAL A 629 26.77 -5.96 15.29
CA VAL A 629 25.86 -6.25 14.18
C VAL A 629 25.08 -7.55 14.40
N PRO A 630 25.72 -8.68 14.79
CA PRO A 630 24.99 -9.92 15.09
C PRO A 630 23.92 -9.76 16.18
N ALA A 631 24.20 -8.96 17.22
CA ALA A 631 23.23 -8.70 18.29
C ALA A 631 22.04 -7.88 17.77
N LEU A 632 22.28 -6.85 16.95
CA LEU A 632 21.24 -6.03 16.33
C LEU A 632 20.37 -6.83 15.35
N ASP A 633 20.98 -7.70 14.53
CA ASP A 633 20.28 -8.61 13.60
C ASP A 633 19.43 -9.64 14.34
N SER A 634 19.87 -10.03 15.54
CA SER A 634 19.09 -10.88 16.46
C SER A 634 18.01 -10.11 17.23
N LYS A 635 17.60 -8.94 16.76
CA LYS A 635 16.55 -8.08 17.34
C LYS A 635 16.83 -7.68 18.79
N ASN A 636 18.06 -7.24 19.09
CA ASN A 636 18.44 -6.73 20.41
C ASN A 636 18.83 -5.26 20.38
N VAL A 637 18.86 -4.65 21.57
CA VAL A 637 19.58 -3.40 21.83
C VAL A 637 20.96 -3.76 22.37
N VAL A 638 21.99 -3.06 21.93
CA VAL A 638 23.35 -3.24 22.43
C VAL A 638 23.70 -2.13 23.40
N ALA A 639 24.22 -2.47 24.57
CA ALA A 639 24.89 -1.54 25.45
C ALA A 639 26.39 -1.65 25.19
N ILE A 640 27.03 -0.56 24.80
CA ILE A 640 28.48 -0.51 24.52
C ILE A 640 29.17 0.55 25.38
N PRO A 641 30.44 0.35 25.78
CA PRO A 641 31.22 1.42 26.38
C PRO A 641 31.56 2.43 25.28
N TRP A 642 31.04 3.66 25.36
CA TRP A 642 31.09 4.62 24.25
C TRP A 642 31.87 5.90 24.61
N CYS A 643 32.53 6.50 23.62
CA CYS A 643 33.37 7.70 23.80
C CYS A 643 32.58 9.02 23.81
N GLU A 644 31.28 8.99 23.44
CA GLU A 644 30.39 10.15 23.35
C GLU A 644 30.83 11.22 22.35
N VAL A 645 31.41 10.79 21.23
CA VAL A 645 31.88 11.66 20.15
C VAL A 645 30.95 11.53 18.94
N GLU A 646 30.47 12.64 18.38
CA GLU A 646 29.48 12.64 17.29
C GLU A 646 29.98 11.89 16.04
N GLU A 647 31.25 12.08 15.65
CA GLU A 647 31.80 11.37 14.48
C GLU A 647 31.81 9.85 14.71
N CYS A 648 31.96 9.41 15.97
CA CYS A 648 31.90 7.99 16.31
C CYS A 648 30.46 7.47 16.25
N GLU A 649 29.45 8.27 16.61
CA GLU A 649 28.04 7.87 16.46
C GLU A 649 27.65 7.72 14.99
N ASP A 650 28.17 8.61 14.12
CA ASP A 650 28.00 8.50 12.67
C ASP A 650 28.62 7.24 12.09
N ASP A 651 29.86 6.94 12.48
CA ASP A 651 30.55 5.72 12.09
C ASP A 651 29.79 4.46 12.54
N ILE A 652 29.26 4.45 13.78
CA ILE A 652 28.43 3.35 14.28
C ILE A 652 27.19 3.18 13.38
N LYS A 653 26.48 4.28 13.08
CA LYS A 653 25.27 4.26 12.26
C LYS A 653 25.53 3.77 10.84
N GLU A 654 26.61 4.24 10.24
CA GLU A 654 26.98 3.87 8.89
C GLU A 654 27.43 2.40 8.81
N ARG A 655 28.38 1.98 9.65
CA ARG A 655 28.92 0.61 9.61
C ARG A 655 27.88 -0.45 10.02
N SER A 656 27.00 -0.14 10.98
CA SER A 656 25.91 -1.04 11.36
C SER A 656 24.77 -1.07 10.33
N GLY A 657 24.69 -0.09 9.43
CA GLY A 657 23.71 -0.06 8.33
C GLY A 657 24.13 -0.83 7.09
N ARG A 658 25.41 -1.21 6.94
CA ARG A 658 25.96 -1.92 5.77
C ARG A 658 25.75 -3.44 5.78
N ALA A 659 25.26 -4.01 6.90
CA ALA A 659 25.04 -5.45 7.07
C ALA A 659 23.52 -5.79 7.22
N SER A 660 23.04 -6.64 6.30
CA SER A 660 21.86 -7.55 6.33
C SER A 660 20.44 -7.07 6.73
N GLU A 661 19.51 -6.96 5.75
CA GLU A 661 18.24 -7.72 5.53
C GLU A 661 17.37 -7.05 4.41
N PRO A 662 16.42 -7.76 3.76
CA PRO A 662 15.41 -7.16 2.88
C PRO A 662 14.55 -6.16 3.68
N GLN A 663 14.42 -4.95 3.15
CA GLN A 663 13.75 -3.84 3.83
C GLN A 663 12.25 -4.09 4.05
N ASP A 664 11.78 -3.78 5.25
CA ASP A 664 10.43 -3.24 5.44
C ASP A 664 10.44 -1.79 4.95
N GLU A 665 9.93 -1.56 3.73
CA GLU A 665 9.82 -0.23 3.10
C GLU A 665 9.09 0.82 3.98
N ARG A 666 8.37 0.38 5.03
CA ARG A 666 7.61 1.25 5.94
C ARG A 666 8.36 1.66 7.20
N ALA A 667 9.57 1.16 7.46
CA ALA A 667 10.33 1.46 8.69
C ALA A 667 11.57 2.37 8.44
N PRO A 668 11.79 3.46 9.21
CA PRO A 668 12.95 4.34 9.02
C PRO A 668 14.26 3.77 9.58
N SER A 669 15.39 4.05 8.88
CA SER A 669 16.81 3.76 9.20
C SER A 669 17.19 2.29 9.46
N ALA A 670 18.10 1.74 8.64
CA ALA A 670 18.69 0.41 8.83
C ALA A 670 19.88 0.39 9.82
N GLY A 671 20.60 1.51 9.95
CA GLY A 671 21.72 1.66 10.89
C GLY A 671 21.27 1.93 12.32
N ALA A 672 22.01 1.39 13.30
CA ALA A 672 21.79 1.64 14.71
C ALA A 672 22.20 3.06 15.09
N LYS A 673 21.46 3.66 16.02
CA LYS A 673 21.75 4.98 16.57
C LYS A 673 21.78 4.92 18.09
N SER A 674 22.31 5.94 18.75
CA SER A 674 22.20 6.01 20.21
C SER A 674 20.73 6.17 20.63
N LEU A 675 20.30 5.37 21.59
CA LEU A 675 18.98 5.46 22.20
C LEU A 675 19.06 6.39 23.41
N CYS A 676 19.86 6.02 24.41
CA CYS A 676 20.20 6.87 25.54
C CYS A 676 21.48 6.38 26.24
N ILE A 677 22.04 7.25 27.07
CA ILE A 677 23.03 6.95 28.10
C ILE A 677 22.24 6.73 29.41
N PRO A 678 22.04 5.48 29.87
CA PRO A 678 21.19 5.19 31.02
C PRO A 678 21.72 5.80 32.32
N PHE A 679 20.85 6.24 33.23
CA PHE A 679 21.32 6.76 34.53
C PHE A 679 21.91 5.66 35.41
N ASP A 680 21.28 4.49 35.39
CA ASP A 680 21.78 3.31 36.07
C ASP A 680 22.89 2.65 35.22
N GLN A 681 24.13 3.03 35.51
CA GLN A 681 25.33 2.46 34.91
C GLN A 681 25.81 1.19 35.64
N SER A 682 25.21 0.83 36.79
CA SER A 682 25.65 -0.28 37.64
C SER A 682 25.39 -1.66 37.02
N ARG A 683 24.58 -1.70 35.96
CA ARG A 683 24.20 -2.90 35.21
C ARG A 683 25.35 -3.53 34.42
N TRP A 684 26.41 -2.77 34.14
CA TRP A 684 27.51 -3.19 33.28
C TRP A 684 28.84 -3.09 33.98
N THR A 685 29.84 -3.75 33.40
CA THR A 685 31.22 -3.72 33.91
C THR A 685 31.71 -2.27 34.05
N PRO A 686 32.28 -1.86 35.21
CA PRO A 686 32.75 -0.49 35.41
C PRO A 686 33.77 -0.06 34.35
N ILE A 687 33.63 1.17 33.85
CA ILE A 687 34.59 1.76 32.92
C ILE A 687 35.83 2.18 33.70
N VAL A 688 36.99 1.65 33.28
CA VAL A 688 38.29 2.01 33.84
C VAL A 688 38.97 3.00 32.88
N PRO A 689 39.16 4.28 33.28
CA PRO A 689 39.80 5.28 32.43
C PRO A 689 41.16 4.80 31.89
N GLY A 690 41.39 5.00 30.59
CA GLY A 690 42.61 4.58 29.89
C GLY A 690 42.67 3.07 29.52
N GLN A 691 41.84 2.22 30.12
CA GLN A 691 41.79 0.77 29.83
C GLN A 691 40.56 0.39 29.00
N THR A 692 39.37 0.83 29.40
CA THR A 692 38.12 0.50 28.68
C THR A 692 38.00 1.35 27.43
N LYS A 693 38.09 0.72 26.26
CA LYS A 693 38.02 1.40 24.95
C LYS A 693 36.63 1.30 24.33
N CYS A 694 36.29 2.30 23.53
CA CYS A 694 35.11 2.28 22.69
C CYS A 694 35.28 1.25 21.57
N PRO A 695 34.37 0.27 21.41
CA PRO A 695 34.52 -0.79 20.42
C PRO A 695 34.47 -0.25 18.98
N ALA A 696 33.83 0.90 18.76
CA ALA A 696 33.70 1.48 17.43
C ALA A 696 34.99 2.17 16.95
N CYS A 697 35.64 2.99 17.80
CA CYS A 697 36.74 3.86 17.37
C CYS A 697 38.06 3.67 18.16
N GLY A 698 38.09 2.81 19.18
CA GLY A 698 39.28 2.52 19.99
C GLY A 698 39.70 3.63 20.97
N LYS A 699 39.01 4.78 21.01
CA LYS A 699 39.23 5.85 22.01
C LYS A 699 38.76 5.41 23.40
N ASP A 700 39.17 6.12 24.45
CA ASP A 700 38.69 5.86 25.81
C ASP A 700 37.16 6.03 25.90
N ALA A 701 36.49 5.03 26.48
CA ALA A 701 35.07 5.10 26.74
C ALA A 701 34.79 5.98 27.96
N LYS A 702 33.66 6.72 27.92
CA LYS A 702 33.19 7.57 29.02
C LYS A 702 32.11 6.87 29.84
N ARG A 703 31.05 6.39 29.17
CA ARG A 703 29.87 5.76 29.78
C ARG A 703 29.32 4.64 28.90
N TRP A 704 28.58 3.72 29.51
CA TRP A 704 27.78 2.76 28.77
C TRP A 704 26.58 3.44 28.12
N THR A 705 26.42 3.20 26.84
CA THR A 705 25.38 3.80 26.01
C THR A 705 24.63 2.72 25.26
N MET A 706 23.30 2.82 25.26
CA MET A 706 22.44 1.93 24.51
C MET A 706 22.36 2.38 23.04
N PHE A 707 22.62 1.47 22.12
CA PHE A 707 22.46 1.64 20.68
C PHE A 707 21.50 0.61 20.11
N GLY A 708 20.67 1.00 19.15
CA GLY A 708 19.71 0.08 18.53
C GLY A 708 19.14 0.62 17.23
N ARG A 709 18.51 -0.28 16.45
CA ARG A 709 17.58 0.12 15.39
C ARG A 709 16.38 0.80 16.05
N SER A 710 15.80 1.82 15.44
CA SER A 710 14.79 2.66 16.10
C SER A 710 13.63 2.99 15.18
N TYR A 711 12.42 3.18 15.73
CA TYR A 711 11.27 3.74 15.01
C TYR A 711 11.42 5.23 14.73
N TYR A 712 12.27 5.91 15.49
CA TYR A 712 12.49 7.34 15.42
C TYR A 712 13.89 7.66 14.87
N ASN A 713 14.00 8.62 13.94
CA ASN A 713 15.27 9.25 13.55
C ASN A 713 15.13 10.71 13.98
N ASN A 714 16.02 11.22 14.84
CA ASN A 714 16.04 12.66 15.06
C ASN A 714 16.39 13.34 13.74
N LEU A 715 15.71 14.45 13.48
CA LEU A 715 15.86 15.23 12.27
C LEU A 715 17.20 15.99 12.31
N LYS A 716 18.26 15.36 11.81
CA LYS A 716 19.44 16.05 11.26
C LYS A 716 19.94 15.27 10.04
N LEU A 717 20.26 16.03 8.98
CA LEU A 717 20.75 15.67 7.64
C LEU A 717 19.71 15.38 6.53
N ILE A 718 19.41 16.43 5.75
CA ILE A 718 20.01 16.53 4.42
C ILE A 718 20.95 17.75 4.46
N LEU A 719 22.26 17.51 4.52
CA LEU A 719 23.34 18.41 4.05
C LEU A 719 24.70 17.77 4.39
N GLY A 720 25.04 16.75 3.61
CA GLY A 720 26.37 16.16 3.56
C GLY A 720 26.94 16.27 2.15
N SER A 721 27.10 17.49 1.62
CA SER A 721 27.89 17.77 0.41
C SER A 721 28.23 19.26 0.18
N LEU A 722 28.19 20.12 1.20
CA LEU A 722 28.56 21.54 1.08
C LEU A 722 29.49 21.96 2.21
N ARG A 723 30.73 21.42 2.19
CA ARG A 723 31.86 21.96 2.96
C ARG A 723 33.09 22.08 2.07
N SER A 724 32.98 22.94 1.08
CA SER A 724 34.08 23.61 0.41
C SER A 724 33.48 24.78 -0.34
N ILE A 725 34.12 25.95 -0.28
CA ILE A 725 33.69 27.25 -0.84
C ILE A 725 32.99 28.17 0.17
N GLN A 726 33.78 28.69 1.11
CA GLN A 726 33.69 30.10 1.51
C GLN A 726 35.11 30.59 1.84
N ARG A 727 35.78 31.20 0.85
CA ARG A 727 36.70 32.32 1.01
C ARG A 727 37.03 32.89 -0.38
N LEU A 728 37.09 34.22 -0.42
CA LEU A 728 37.45 35.12 -1.53
C LEU A 728 36.31 35.56 -2.46
N ARG A 729 35.74 36.72 -2.08
CA ARG A 729 35.35 37.76 -3.05
C ARG A 729 36.60 38.19 -3.83
N TRP A 730 36.44 38.42 -5.13
CA TRP A 730 36.91 39.55 -5.97
C TRP A 730 36.33 39.29 -7.38
N ALA A 731 35.65 40.26 -7.99
CA ALA A 731 35.22 40.24 -9.40
C ALA A 731 36.45 40.44 -10.34
N PRO A 732 36.41 40.28 -11.70
CA PRO A 732 35.29 40.11 -12.63
C PRO A 732 35.52 39.07 -13.78
N VAL A 733 34.58 39.02 -14.75
CA VAL A 733 34.67 38.41 -16.11
C VAL A 733 34.54 36.88 -16.21
N HIS A 734 33.33 36.39 -16.55
CA HIS A 734 33.13 35.00 -16.96
C HIS A 734 33.49 34.79 -18.43
N ARG A 735 34.70 34.31 -18.65
CA ARG A 735 35.10 33.56 -19.84
C ARG A 735 34.67 32.10 -19.59
N HIS A 736 33.81 31.55 -20.45
CA HIS A 736 33.38 30.15 -20.39
C HIS A 736 34.59 29.22 -20.54
N TYR A 737 34.85 28.40 -19.53
CA TYR A 737 35.65 27.17 -19.66
C TYR A 737 34.81 26.02 -19.13
N SER A 738 34.52 25.08 -20.03
CA SER A 738 33.77 23.85 -19.81
C SER A 738 34.43 22.98 -18.74
N ALA A 739 33.79 22.81 -17.58
CA ALA A 739 33.99 21.62 -16.76
C ALA A 739 33.01 20.58 -17.30
N GLN A 740 33.54 19.52 -17.91
CA GLN A 740 32.77 18.41 -18.46
C GLN A 740 32.01 17.74 -17.31
N SER A 741 30.68 17.92 -17.26
CA SER A 741 29.82 17.16 -16.35
C SER A 741 29.75 15.71 -16.84
N ASP A 742 29.75 14.75 -15.92
CA ASP A 742 29.57 13.34 -16.29
C ASP A 742 28.25 13.17 -17.07
N PRO A 743 28.25 12.43 -18.20
CA PRO A 743 27.08 12.24 -19.04
C PRO A 743 25.93 11.60 -18.25
N TYR A 744 24.69 11.98 -18.56
CA TYR A 744 23.52 11.29 -18.02
C TYR A 744 23.49 9.83 -18.49
N ASP A 745 22.99 8.94 -17.65
CA ASP A 745 22.76 7.56 -18.06
C ASP A 745 21.59 7.50 -19.06
N VAL A 746 20.53 8.26 -18.80
CA VAL A 746 19.34 8.36 -19.67
C VAL A 746 18.89 9.80 -19.81
N VAL A 747 18.65 10.25 -21.03
CA VAL A 747 17.92 11.50 -21.30
C VAL A 747 16.63 11.19 -22.04
N VAL A 748 15.52 11.72 -21.54
CA VAL A 748 14.21 11.59 -22.19
C VAL A 748 13.86 12.90 -22.89
N ILE A 749 13.51 12.85 -24.17
CA ILE A 749 13.04 13.99 -24.96
C ILE A 749 11.51 13.94 -25.03
N GLY A 750 10.85 14.87 -24.35
CA GLY A 750 9.39 14.93 -24.20
C GLY A 750 8.94 14.53 -22.80
N GLY A 751 8.17 15.40 -22.15
CA GLY A 751 7.63 15.23 -20.81
C GLY A 751 6.15 14.80 -20.78
N GLY A 752 5.66 14.14 -21.84
CA GLY A 752 4.33 13.52 -21.88
C GLY A 752 4.21 12.25 -21.03
N PRO A 753 3.03 11.60 -20.95
CA PRO A 753 2.80 10.35 -20.20
C PRO A 753 3.95 9.32 -20.28
N GLY A 754 4.28 8.86 -21.48
CA GLY A 754 5.41 7.92 -21.63
C GLY A 754 6.76 8.51 -21.24
N GLY A 755 6.99 9.79 -21.52
CA GLY A 755 8.27 10.43 -21.25
C GLY A 755 8.54 10.69 -19.77
N TYR A 756 7.58 11.28 -19.05
CA TYR A 756 7.75 11.53 -17.62
C TYR A 756 7.76 10.22 -16.82
N VAL A 757 6.98 9.20 -17.23
CA VAL A 757 7.03 7.86 -16.60
C VAL A 757 8.38 7.19 -16.86
N ALA A 758 8.91 7.22 -18.09
CA ALA A 758 10.24 6.71 -18.38
C ALA A 758 11.32 7.42 -17.56
N ALA A 759 11.27 8.75 -17.45
CA ALA A 759 12.24 9.52 -16.69
C ALA A 759 12.22 9.16 -15.19
N ILE A 760 11.03 9.06 -14.60
CA ILE A 760 10.86 8.66 -13.19
C ILE A 760 11.33 7.22 -12.98
N LYS A 761 10.93 6.27 -13.84
CA LYS A 761 11.34 4.87 -13.75
C LYS A 761 12.86 4.72 -13.86
N ALA A 762 13.50 5.48 -14.74
CA ALA A 762 14.96 5.44 -14.91
C ALA A 762 15.66 5.89 -13.63
N ALA A 763 15.21 6.98 -13.03
CA ALA A 763 15.73 7.46 -11.75
C ALA A 763 15.49 6.48 -10.59
N GLN A 764 14.31 5.84 -10.54
CA GLN A 764 14.01 4.79 -9.55
C GLN A 764 14.91 3.55 -9.67
N LEU A 765 15.38 3.23 -10.88
CA LEU A 765 16.38 2.18 -11.13
C LEU A 765 17.84 2.64 -10.92
N GLY A 766 18.02 3.84 -10.34
CA GLY A 766 19.31 4.41 -9.98
C GLY A 766 20.13 4.95 -11.16
N LEU A 767 19.49 5.28 -12.29
CA LEU A 767 20.14 5.91 -13.43
C LEU A 767 20.13 7.43 -13.25
N LYS A 768 21.24 8.11 -13.59
CA LYS A 768 21.29 9.57 -13.65
C LYS A 768 20.45 10.05 -14.84
N THR A 769 19.33 10.74 -14.57
CA THR A 769 18.32 11.00 -15.59
C THR A 769 17.96 12.47 -15.73
N ALA A 770 17.82 12.93 -16.97
CA ALA A 770 17.21 14.21 -17.30
C ALA A 770 16.00 14.02 -18.24
N CYS A 771 15.03 14.91 -18.14
CA CYS A 771 13.90 15.01 -19.06
C CYS A 771 13.85 16.41 -19.66
N ILE A 772 13.83 16.50 -20.99
CA ILE A 772 13.79 17.75 -21.74
C ILE A 772 12.38 17.95 -22.29
N GLU A 773 11.70 19.05 -21.93
CA GLU A 773 10.35 19.37 -22.41
C GLU A 773 10.28 20.80 -22.98
N LYS A 774 9.79 20.89 -24.22
CA LYS A 774 9.73 22.14 -25.00
C LYS A 774 8.50 23.00 -24.70
N ARG A 775 7.45 22.43 -24.11
CA ARG A 775 6.22 23.18 -23.76
C ARG A 775 6.38 24.00 -22.47
N GLY A 776 7.42 23.73 -21.68
CA GLY A 776 7.62 24.33 -20.36
C GLY A 776 6.71 23.77 -19.26
N SER A 777 5.51 23.27 -19.62
CA SER A 777 4.67 22.45 -18.76
C SER A 777 4.82 20.95 -19.09
N LEU A 778 4.96 20.12 -18.05
CA LEU A 778 5.01 18.66 -18.18
C LEU A 778 3.60 18.09 -18.46
N GLY A 779 3.52 16.81 -18.82
CA GLY A 779 2.27 16.07 -19.03
C GLY A 779 1.80 15.97 -20.48
N GLY A 780 2.55 16.53 -21.43
CA GLY A 780 2.34 16.36 -22.88
C GLY A 780 0.94 16.76 -23.34
N THR A 781 0.47 16.21 -24.47
CA THR A 781 -0.89 16.47 -24.96
C THR A 781 -1.95 16.03 -23.96
N CYS A 782 -1.79 14.85 -23.34
CA CYS A 782 -2.77 14.23 -22.47
C CYS A 782 -3.22 15.17 -21.33
N LEU A 783 -2.28 15.67 -20.54
CA LEU A 783 -2.59 16.54 -19.39
C LEU A 783 -2.91 17.97 -19.82
N ASN A 784 -2.18 18.52 -20.79
CA ASN A 784 -2.28 19.95 -21.09
C ASN A 784 -3.50 20.30 -21.96
N VAL A 785 -3.77 19.52 -23.02
CA VAL A 785 -4.72 19.91 -24.09
C VAL A 785 -5.47 18.72 -24.69
N GLY A 786 -5.60 17.63 -23.93
CA GLY A 786 -6.12 16.35 -24.41
C GLY A 786 -7.07 15.70 -23.42
N CYS A 787 -6.74 14.48 -23.00
CA CYS A 787 -7.59 13.61 -22.19
C CYS A 787 -8.05 14.22 -20.86
N ILE A 788 -7.19 14.96 -20.15
CA ILE A 788 -7.56 15.55 -18.85
C ILE A 788 -8.59 16.67 -19.01
N PRO A 789 -8.34 17.72 -19.82
CA PRO A 789 -9.33 18.79 -19.97
C PRO A 789 -10.64 18.31 -20.62
N SER A 790 -10.58 17.35 -21.56
CA SER A 790 -11.78 16.75 -22.15
C SER A 790 -12.61 15.97 -21.13
N LYS A 791 -12.00 15.13 -20.29
CA LYS A 791 -12.69 14.37 -19.22
C LYS A 791 -13.37 15.29 -18.21
N ALA A 792 -12.71 16.39 -17.82
CA ALA A 792 -13.32 17.39 -16.94
C ALA A 792 -14.61 17.97 -17.56
N MET A 793 -14.58 18.30 -18.85
CA MET A 793 -15.74 18.83 -19.58
C MET A 793 -16.82 17.76 -19.83
N LEU A 794 -16.45 16.51 -20.13
CA LEU A 794 -17.37 15.39 -20.33
C LEU A 794 -18.20 15.11 -19.08
N ASN A 795 -17.55 15.04 -17.91
CA ASN A 795 -18.24 14.84 -16.65
C ASN A 795 -19.17 16.01 -16.32
N ASN A 796 -18.68 17.24 -16.41
CA ASN A 796 -19.47 18.42 -16.03
C ASN A 796 -20.65 18.66 -16.98
N SER A 797 -20.46 18.49 -18.28
CA SER A 797 -21.55 18.58 -19.27
C SER A 797 -22.59 17.47 -19.09
N HIS A 798 -22.17 16.26 -18.69
CA HIS A 798 -23.10 15.18 -18.36
C HIS A 798 -23.93 15.50 -17.12
N MET A 799 -23.31 15.97 -16.03
CA MET A 799 -24.04 16.39 -14.82
C MET A 799 -25.02 17.52 -15.11
N TYR A 800 -24.62 18.49 -15.93
CA TYR A 800 -25.51 19.57 -16.37
C TYR A 800 -26.72 19.03 -17.15
N HIS A 801 -26.49 18.16 -18.14
CA HIS A 801 -27.57 17.52 -18.89
C HIS A 801 -28.50 16.69 -17.98
N GLN A 802 -27.95 15.92 -17.04
CA GLN A 802 -28.76 15.15 -16.09
C GLN A 802 -29.62 16.07 -15.21
N ALA A 803 -29.05 17.16 -14.72
CA ALA A 803 -29.78 18.15 -13.93
C ALA A 803 -30.96 18.77 -14.70
N GLN A 804 -30.82 18.96 -16.02
CA GLN A 804 -31.87 19.50 -16.88
C GLN A 804 -32.94 18.49 -17.27
N HIS A 805 -32.58 17.24 -17.53
CA HIS A 805 -33.46 16.27 -18.19
C HIS A 805 -33.80 15.02 -17.36
N ASP A 806 -32.93 14.63 -16.42
CA ASP A 806 -32.99 13.30 -15.80
C ASP A 806 -33.35 13.31 -14.31
N MET A 807 -33.10 14.40 -13.58
CA MET A 807 -33.26 14.40 -12.11
C MET A 807 -34.73 14.20 -11.65
N LYS A 808 -35.70 14.70 -12.42
CA LYS A 808 -37.12 14.58 -12.08
C LYS A 808 -37.60 13.13 -11.97
N ARG A 809 -37.19 12.26 -12.90
CA ARG A 809 -37.53 10.82 -12.85
C ARG A 809 -36.85 10.06 -11.69
N ARG A 810 -35.89 10.70 -11.02
CA ARG A 810 -35.20 10.20 -9.82
C ARG A 810 -35.83 10.73 -8.52
N GLY A 811 -36.92 11.49 -8.60
CA GLY A 811 -37.57 12.11 -7.44
C GLY A 811 -36.88 13.38 -6.93
N ILE A 812 -36.04 14.00 -7.76
CA ILE A 812 -35.34 15.25 -7.42
C ILE A 812 -35.89 16.36 -8.32
N ASP A 813 -36.73 17.21 -7.76
CA ASP A 813 -37.25 18.40 -8.44
C ASP A 813 -36.22 19.53 -8.37
N ILE A 814 -35.75 19.98 -9.53
CA ILE A 814 -34.79 21.09 -9.67
C ILE A 814 -35.40 22.13 -10.61
N SER A 815 -35.37 23.40 -10.21
CA SER A 815 -35.77 24.53 -11.05
C SER A 815 -34.60 25.50 -11.24
N GLY A 816 -34.52 26.14 -12.42
CA GLY A 816 -33.54 27.21 -12.67
C GLY A 816 -32.09 26.76 -12.95
N VAL A 817 -31.87 25.56 -13.50
CA VAL A 817 -30.53 25.09 -13.89
C VAL A 817 -30.00 25.91 -15.07
N SER A 818 -28.87 26.61 -14.88
CA SER A 818 -28.21 27.43 -15.92
C SER A 818 -26.72 27.12 -16.04
N LEU A 819 -26.17 27.27 -17.25
CA LEU A 819 -24.76 27.03 -17.54
C LEU A 819 -23.91 28.25 -17.16
N ASN A 820 -22.87 28.02 -16.35
CA ASN A 820 -21.77 28.96 -16.15
C ASN A 820 -20.51 28.42 -16.84
N LEU A 821 -20.39 28.69 -18.13
CA LEU A 821 -19.27 28.20 -18.95
C LEU A 821 -17.89 28.71 -18.47
N PRO A 822 -17.71 30.00 -18.11
CA PRO A 822 -16.42 30.47 -17.59
C PRO A 822 -15.94 29.69 -16.36
N THR A 823 -16.84 29.37 -15.43
CA THR A 823 -16.50 28.59 -14.23
C THR A 823 -16.17 27.14 -14.58
N MET A 824 -16.87 26.54 -15.54
CA MET A 824 -16.58 25.18 -16.02
C MET A 824 -15.18 25.11 -16.66
N LEU A 825 -14.83 26.08 -17.50
CA LEU A 825 -13.50 26.18 -18.12
C LEU A 825 -12.40 26.43 -17.07
N ALA A 826 -12.66 27.28 -16.07
CA ALA A 826 -11.71 27.50 -14.96
C ALA A 826 -11.48 26.23 -14.11
N ALA A 827 -12.52 25.43 -13.87
CA ALA A 827 -12.39 24.14 -13.17
C ALA A 827 -11.56 23.12 -13.97
N LYS A 828 -11.73 23.11 -15.30
CA LYS A 828 -10.89 22.34 -16.24
C LYS A 828 -9.42 22.79 -16.13
N ASP A 829 -9.15 24.09 -16.19
CA ASP A 829 -7.78 24.63 -16.10
C ASP A 829 -7.11 24.37 -14.75
N THR A 830 -7.90 24.38 -13.67
CA THR A 830 -7.44 24.01 -12.32
C THR A 830 -6.97 22.56 -12.28
N SER A 831 -7.72 21.65 -12.90
CA SER A 831 -7.36 20.22 -12.98
C SER A 831 -6.08 20.01 -13.78
N VAL A 832 -5.94 20.70 -14.92
CA VAL A 832 -4.72 20.68 -15.75
C VAL A 832 -3.51 21.19 -14.95
N THR A 833 -3.64 22.35 -14.30
CA THR A 833 -2.54 22.96 -13.53
C THR A 833 -2.13 22.08 -12.34
N GLY A 834 -3.10 21.49 -11.63
CA GLY A 834 -2.83 20.60 -10.51
C GLY A 834 -2.03 19.36 -10.91
N LEU A 835 -2.43 18.70 -12.00
CA LEU A 835 -1.76 17.48 -12.47
C LEU A 835 -0.37 17.77 -13.06
N THR A 836 -0.22 18.83 -13.87
CA THR A 836 1.08 19.16 -14.48
C THR A 836 2.12 19.58 -13.43
N LYS A 837 1.73 20.37 -12.42
CA LYS A 837 2.60 20.68 -11.27
C LYS A 837 2.88 19.45 -10.40
N GLY A 838 1.94 18.51 -10.32
CA GLY A 838 2.15 17.21 -9.68
C GLY A 838 3.31 16.43 -10.32
N VAL A 839 3.42 16.43 -11.65
CA VAL A 839 4.54 15.79 -12.34
C VAL A 839 5.88 16.50 -12.05
N GLU A 840 5.90 17.84 -12.02
CA GLU A 840 7.12 18.58 -11.65
C GLU A 840 7.58 18.23 -10.21
N PHE A 841 6.63 18.08 -9.29
CA PHE A 841 6.92 17.62 -7.94
C PHE A 841 7.50 16.19 -7.94
N LEU A 842 6.94 15.27 -8.73
CA LEU A 842 7.44 13.91 -8.85
C LEU A 842 8.87 13.86 -9.43
N PHE A 843 9.20 14.71 -10.41
CA PHE A 843 10.57 14.82 -10.92
C PHE A 843 11.54 15.23 -9.82
N LYS A 844 11.20 16.26 -9.03
CA LYS A 844 12.01 16.69 -7.90
C LYS A 844 12.17 15.59 -6.84
N GLN A 845 11.09 14.85 -6.55
CA GLN A 845 11.11 13.75 -5.59
C GLN A 845 12.01 12.59 -6.02
N ASN A 846 12.04 12.28 -7.32
CA ASN A 846 12.83 11.17 -7.87
C ASN A 846 14.24 11.60 -8.34
N GLY A 847 14.60 12.89 -8.22
CA GLY A 847 15.91 13.39 -8.65
C GLY A 847 16.09 13.44 -10.18
N VAL A 848 14.99 13.54 -10.94
CA VAL A 848 15.02 13.74 -12.39
C VAL A 848 15.32 15.22 -12.65
N GLU A 849 16.36 15.48 -13.45
CA GLU A 849 16.66 16.84 -13.87
C GLU A 849 15.67 17.31 -14.93
N TYR A 850 15.01 18.44 -14.68
CA TYR A 850 14.03 19.01 -15.58
C TYR A 850 14.64 20.14 -16.41
N VAL A 851 14.86 19.88 -17.71
CA VAL A 851 15.38 20.88 -18.66
C VAL A 851 14.22 21.42 -19.52
N LYS A 852 13.99 22.73 -19.44
CA LYS A 852 12.92 23.42 -20.19
C LYS A 852 13.45 23.94 -21.53
N GLY A 853 13.23 23.20 -22.61
CA GLY A 853 13.75 23.56 -23.93
C GLY A 853 13.44 22.56 -25.02
N ALA A 854 13.76 22.93 -26.26
CA ALA A 854 13.64 22.07 -27.43
C ALA A 854 14.97 21.36 -27.70
N ALA A 855 14.97 20.02 -27.65
CA ALA A 855 16.15 19.21 -27.93
C ALA A 855 16.31 18.93 -29.43
N SER A 856 17.55 18.88 -29.90
CA SER A 856 17.93 18.47 -31.24
C SER A 856 19.21 17.63 -31.18
N PHE A 857 19.30 16.57 -31.99
CA PHE A 857 20.47 15.71 -32.01
C PHE A 857 21.67 16.40 -32.69
N VAL A 858 22.82 16.39 -32.00
CA VAL A 858 24.13 16.78 -32.56
C VAL A 858 24.92 15.52 -32.93
N SER A 859 24.83 14.48 -32.10
CA SER A 859 25.35 13.14 -32.34
C SER A 859 24.50 12.12 -31.57
N PRO A 860 24.69 10.80 -31.74
CA PRO A 860 23.90 9.80 -31.03
C PRO A 860 23.92 9.93 -29.50
N THR A 861 24.97 10.54 -28.91
CA THR A 861 25.15 10.69 -27.46
C THR A 861 25.09 12.15 -26.99
N ARG A 862 24.81 13.11 -27.87
CA ARG A 862 24.82 14.55 -27.55
C ARG A 862 23.64 15.27 -28.15
N LEU A 863 22.94 16.04 -27.31
CA LEU A 863 21.81 16.87 -27.66
C LEU A 863 22.17 18.35 -27.48
N SER A 864 21.80 19.17 -28.46
CA SER A 864 21.64 20.62 -28.26
C SER A 864 20.23 20.89 -27.72
N VAL A 865 20.11 21.79 -26.75
CA VAL A 865 18.83 22.18 -26.16
C VAL A 865 18.69 23.70 -26.23
N GLN A 866 17.72 24.17 -27.03
CA GLN A 866 17.32 25.57 -27.05
C GLN A 866 16.42 25.84 -25.84
N LEU A 867 16.91 26.62 -24.88
CA LEU A 867 16.21 26.87 -23.62
C LEU A 867 15.05 27.86 -23.82
N LEU A 868 13.93 27.62 -23.12
CA LEU A 868 12.76 28.49 -23.21
C LEU A 868 13.00 29.91 -22.66
N GLU A 869 13.93 30.06 -21.72
CA GLU A 869 14.34 31.37 -21.16
C GLU A 869 15.36 32.11 -22.05
N GLY A 870 15.71 31.54 -23.22
CA GLY A 870 16.72 32.04 -24.13
C GLY A 870 18.09 31.39 -23.89
N GLY A 871 18.86 31.24 -24.98
CA GLY A 871 20.16 30.57 -24.97
C GLY A 871 20.09 29.10 -25.39
N GLU A 872 21.27 28.47 -25.47
CA GLU A 872 21.47 27.09 -25.88
C GLU A 872 22.38 26.39 -24.87
N THR A 873 22.08 25.13 -24.57
CA THR A 873 22.96 24.26 -23.75
C THR A 873 23.14 22.91 -24.45
N GLU A 874 24.24 22.23 -24.16
CA GLU A 874 24.46 20.85 -24.59
C GLU A 874 24.23 19.87 -23.43
N VAL A 875 23.71 18.70 -23.75
CA VAL A 875 23.48 17.59 -22.81
C VAL A 875 24.07 16.31 -23.40
N ASP A 876 25.01 15.69 -22.69
CA ASP A 876 25.60 14.41 -23.05
C ASP A 876 24.86 13.25 -22.35
N ALA A 877 24.55 12.18 -23.08
CA ALA A 877 23.78 11.04 -22.59
C ALA A 877 24.30 9.70 -23.14
N LYS A 878 24.35 8.68 -22.29
CA LYS A 878 24.66 7.29 -22.71
C LYS A 878 23.51 6.67 -23.50
N SER A 879 22.27 6.97 -23.13
CA SER A 879 21.07 6.53 -23.83
C SER A 879 20.05 7.66 -23.92
N VAL A 880 19.34 7.74 -25.04
CA VAL A 880 18.30 8.74 -25.27
C VAL A 880 16.96 8.05 -25.55
N ILE A 881 15.88 8.50 -24.93
CA ILE A 881 14.51 8.04 -25.21
C ILE A 881 13.75 9.19 -25.88
N ILE A 882 13.29 8.98 -27.12
CA ILE A 882 12.40 9.90 -27.84
C ILE A 882 10.95 9.61 -27.44
N ALA A 883 10.31 10.59 -26.80
CA ALA A 883 8.94 10.53 -26.29
C ALA A 883 8.17 11.85 -26.57
N THR A 884 8.43 12.46 -27.74
CA THR A 884 7.90 13.77 -28.14
C THR A 884 6.39 13.79 -28.44
N GLY A 885 5.75 12.63 -28.49
CA GLY A 885 4.32 12.47 -28.67
C GLY A 885 3.83 12.78 -30.09
N SER A 886 2.61 13.28 -30.19
CA SER A 886 1.92 13.57 -31.44
C SER A 886 1.40 15.01 -31.49
N GLU A 887 1.00 15.43 -32.68
CA GLU A 887 0.28 16.67 -32.92
C GLU A 887 -0.97 16.44 -33.79
N VAL A 888 -1.82 17.45 -33.89
CA VAL A 888 -3.03 17.40 -34.74
C VAL A 888 -2.60 17.23 -36.20
N ALA A 889 -3.19 16.25 -36.88
CA ALA A 889 -2.92 16.09 -38.31
C ALA A 889 -3.53 17.27 -39.07
N PRO A 890 -2.77 17.96 -39.95
CA PRO A 890 -3.36 18.97 -40.81
C PRO A 890 -4.42 18.32 -41.70
N PHE A 891 -5.45 19.10 -42.06
CA PHE A 891 -6.47 18.61 -42.98
C PHE A 891 -5.81 18.15 -44.30
N PRO A 892 -6.21 16.99 -44.87
CA PRO A 892 -5.59 16.46 -46.08
C PRO A 892 -5.49 17.51 -47.20
N GLY A 893 -4.30 17.64 -47.79
CA GLY A 893 -4.03 18.61 -48.85
C GLY A 893 -3.91 20.08 -48.40
N GLY A 894 -3.98 20.36 -47.09
CA GLY A 894 -3.85 21.72 -46.55
C GLY A 894 -5.03 22.65 -46.86
N GLY A 895 -6.13 22.12 -47.38
CA GLY A 895 -7.26 22.90 -47.90
C GLY A 895 -8.14 23.58 -46.84
N ILE A 896 -7.99 23.23 -45.55
CA ILE A 896 -8.76 23.82 -44.45
C ILE A 896 -7.78 24.34 -43.38
N PRO A 897 -7.52 25.67 -43.33
CA PRO A 897 -6.66 26.27 -42.33
C PRO A 897 -7.37 26.34 -40.97
N ILE A 898 -6.71 25.83 -39.93
CA ILE A 898 -7.19 25.88 -38.53
C ILE A 898 -6.75 27.22 -37.93
N ASP A 899 -7.71 27.99 -37.39
CA ASP A 899 -7.46 29.29 -36.77
C ASP A 899 -7.64 29.29 -35.24
N GLU A 900 -8.05 28.15 -34.68
CA GLU A 900 -8.36 27.94 -33.25
C GLU A 900 -9.42 28.91 -32.69
N LYS A 901 -10.25 29.50 -33.56
CA LYS A 901 -11.38 30.37 -33.19
C LYS A 901 -12.70 29.85 -33.74
N GLN A 902 -12.80 29.71 -35.06
CA GLN A 902 -14.01 29.22 -35.75
C GLN A 902 -13.76 27.90 -36.46
N ILE A 903 -12.54 27.67 -36.95
CA ILE A 903 -12.08 26.38 -37.43
C ILE A 903 -11.04 25.91 -36.43
N VAL A 904 -11.45 25.03 -35.53
CA VAL A 904 -10.69 24.64 -34.34
C VAL A 904 -10.19 23.21 -34.46
N SER A 905 -9.06 22.94 -33.79
CA SER A 905 -8.61 21.58 -33.55
C SER A 905 -9.18 21.03 -32.23
N SER A 906 -8.71 19.84 -31.83
CA SER A 906 -8.94 19.31 -30.49
C SER A 906 -8.44 20.24 -29.37
N THR A 907 -7.56 21.19 -29.67
CA THR A 907 -7.05 22.18 -28.71
C THR A 907 -8.03 23.35 -28.56
N GLY A 908 -8.37 24.05 -29.64
CA GLY A 908 -9.25 25.21 -29.59
C GLY A 908 -10.67 24.89 -29.13
N VAL A 909 -11.18 23.69 -29.45
CA VAL A 909 -12.52 23.26 -29.02
C VAL A 909 -12.66 23.13 -27.50
N LEU A 910 -11.56 22.97 -26.75
CA LEU A 910 -11.55 22.95 -25.28
C LEU A 910 -11.53 24.34 -24.65
N SER A 911 -11.43 25.39 -25.47
CA SER A 911 -11.23 26.78 -25.05
C SER A 911 -12.23 27.76 -25.68
N LEU A 912 -13.30 27.25 -26.31
CA LEU A 912 -14.39 28.10 -26.82
C LEU A 912 -15.03 28.87 -25.66
N GLN A 913 -15.16 30.18 -25.84
CA GLN A 913 -15.64 31.09 -24.79
C GLN A 913 -17.18 31.15 -24.71
N GLU A 914 -17.86 30.61 -25.72
CA GLU A 914 -19.32 30.55 -25.82
C GLU A 914 -19.76 29.21 -26.42
N VAL A 915 -20.99 28.78 -26.12
CA VAL A 915 -21.58 27.59 -26.74
C VAL A 915 -21.97 27.96 -28.18
N PRO A 916 -21.39 27.34 -29.21
CA PRO A 916 -21.77 27.63 -30.58
C PRO A 916 -23.20 27.18 -30.85
N GLU A 917 -23.98 27.98 -31.59
CA GLU A 917 -25.33 27.58 -31.99
C GLU A 917 -25.29 26.31 -32.86
N LYS A 918 -24.42 26.28 -33.87
CA LYS A 918 -24.13 25.12 -34.71
C LYS A 918 -22.65 24.76 -34.69
N LEU A 919 -22.36 23.50 -34.38
CA LEU A 919 -21.02 22.92 -34.40
C LEU A 919 -20.98 21.77 -35.41
N VAL A 920 -20.09 21.88 -36.40
CA VAL A 920 -19.80 20.76 -37.30
C VAL A 920 -18.51 20.07 -36.86
N VAL A 921 -18.56 18.76 -36.68
CA VAL A 921 -17.40 17.93 -36.33
C VAL A 921 -16.98 17.14 -37.55
N ILE A 922 -15.78 17.40 -38.07
CA ILE A 922 -15.18 16.64 -39.17
C ILE A 922 -14.38 15.48 -38.56
N GLY A 923 -14.90 14.26 -38.71
CA GLY A 923 -14.35 13.03 -38.15
C GLY A 923 -15.16 12.53 -36.95
N GLY A 924 -15.79 11.37 -37.12
CA GLY A 924 -16.54 10.59 -36.12
C GLY A 924 -15.67 9.59 -35.34
N GLY A 925 -14.39 9.90 -35.16
CA GLY A 925 -13.49 9.19 -34.24
C GLY A 925 -13.67 9.63 -32.78
N ILE A 926 -12.88 9.03 -31.88
CA ILE A 926 -12.98 9.22 -30.42
C ILE A 926 -13.07 10.71 -30.01
N ILE A 927 -12.09 11.52 -30.44
CA ILE A 927 -12.03 12.95 -30.08
C ILE A 927 -13.27 13.71 -30.59
N GLY A 928 -13.68 13.46 -31.84
CA GLY A 928 -14.82 14.12 -32.44
C GLY A 928 -16.12 13.79 -31.73
N LEU A 929 -16.32 12.53 -31.34
CA LEU A 929 -17.52 12.09 -30.62
C LEU A 929 -17.55 12.59 -29.17
N GLU A 930 -16.41 12.59 -28.47
CA GLU A 930 -16.31 13.13 -27.11
C GLU A 930 -16.63 14.63 -27.09
N MET A 931 -15.95 15.42 -27.92
CA MET A 931 -16.16 16.87 -27.97
C MET A 931 -17.53 17.23 -28.54
N GLY A 932 -18.02 16.50 -29.54
CA GLY A 932 -19.38 16.65 -30.03
C GLY A 932 -20.42 16.39 -28.92
N SER A 933 -20.20 15.38 -28.07
CA SER A 933 -21.10 15.09 -26.95
C SER A 933 -21.07 16.17 -25.88
N VAL A 934 -19.88 16.71 -25.53
CA VAL A 934 -19.76 17.84 -24.60
C VAL A 934 -20.59 19.02 -25.10
N TRP A 935 -20.31 19.51 -26.31
CA TRP A 935 -20.93 20.72 -26.80
C TRP A 935 -22.43 20.55 -27.09
N SER A 936 -22.85 19.35 -27.53
CA SER A 936 -24.27 19.04 -27.66
C SER A 936 -25.02 19.12 -26.31
N ARG A 937 -24.44 18.55 -25.24
CA ARG A 937 -25.02 18.63 -23.88
C ARG A 937 -25.04 20.04 -23.30
N LEU A 938 -24.15 20.91 -23.75
CA LEU A 938 -24.14 22.33 -23.37
C LEU A 938 -25.13 23.17 -24.20
N GLY A 939 -25.70 22.63 -25.27
CA GLY A 939 -26.77 23.25 -26.06
C GLY A 939 -26.47 23.48 -27.55
N ALA A 940 -25.31 23.08 -28.06
CA ALA A 940 -24.98 23.24 -29.48
C ALA A 940 -25.75 22.24 -30.38
N ASP A 941 -26.18 22.67 -31.57
CA ASP A 941 -26.64 21.77 -32.62
C ASP A 941 -25.43 21.12 -33.32
N VAL A 942 -25.16 19.86 -33.00
CA VAL A 942 -23.94 19.16 -33.43
C VAL A 942 -24.23 18.23 -34.61
N THR A 943 -23.50 18.44 -35.72
CA THR A 943 -23.47 17.52 -36.86
C THR A 943 -22.08 16.93 -37.05
N VAL A 944 -21.97 15.61 -36.93
CA VAL A 944 -20.73 14.86 -37.18
C VAL A 944 -20.72 14.41 -38.64
N VAL A 945 -19.68 14.81 -39.37
CA VAL A 945 -19.43 14.43 -40.76
C VAL A 945 -18.27 13.44 -40.78
N GLU A 946 -18.53 12.22 -41.23
CA GLU A 946 -17.58 11.12 -41.24
C GLU A 946 -17.43 10.57 -42.65
N PHE A 947 -16.18 10.44 -43.08
CA PHE A 947 -15.82 9.89 -44.38
C PHE A 947 -16.15 8.40 -44.47
N LEU A 948 -15.99 7.68 -43.36
CA LEU A 948 -16.30 6.27 -43.25
C LEU A 948 -17.80 6.00 -43.07
N GLY A 949 -18.19 4.74 -43.29
CA GLY A 949 -19.56 4.26 -43.09
C GLY A 949 -19.90 3.91 -41.63
N THR A 950 -19.01 4.18 -40.68
CA THR A 950 -19.16 3.86 -39.25
C THR A 950 -18.46 4.89 -38.38
N ILE A 951 -18.83 4.97 -37.10
CA ILE A 951 -18.22 5.84 -36.10
C ILE A 951 -17.41 5.04 -35.07
N GLY A 952 -16.73 5.73 -34.15
CA GLY A 952 -16.10 5.15 -32.96
C GLY A 952 -14.58 4.98 -33.07
N GLY A 953 -14.00 5.29 -34.23
CA GLY A 953 -12.57 5.18 -34.49
C GLY A 953 -12.13 3.77 -34.87
N ALA A 954 -10.81 3.58 -34.96
CA ALA A 954 -10.24 2.28 -35.33
C ALA A 954 -10.30 1.29 -34.15
N GLY A 955 -10.65 0.03 -34.43
CA GLY A 955 -10.63 -1.05 -33.45
C GLY A 955 -11.95 -1.28 -32.68
N ILE A 956 -12.96 -0.43 -32.87
CA ILE A 956 -14.29 -0.65 -32.28
C ILE A 956 -15.03 -1.80 -32.98
N ASP A 957 -15.66 -2.69 -32.20
CA ASP A 957 -16.52 -3.76 -32.74
C ASP A 957 -17.76 -3.21 -33.46
N GLY A 958 -18.14 -3.83 -34.57
CA GLY A 958 -19.21 -3.33 -35.43
C GLY A 958 -20.60 -3.30 -34.78
N GLU A 959 -20.89 -4.19 -33.82
CA GLU A 959 -22.14 -4.17 -33.06
C GLU A 959 -22.15 -2.99 -32.07
N VAL A 960 -21.02 -2.80 -31.39
CA VAL A 960 -20.83 -1.69 -30.44
C VAL A 960 -20.90 -0.34 -31.15
N ALA A 961 -20.25 -0.17 -32.30
CA ALA A 961 -20.29 1.06 -33.09
C ALA A 961 -21.73 1.44 -33.51
N LYS A 962 -22.52 0.47 -33.95
CA LYS A 962 -23.94 0.68 -34.33
C LYS A 962 -24.78 1.08 -33.13
N GLN A 963 -24.60 0.41 -31.98
CA GLN A 963 -25.32 0.76 -30.76
C GLN A 963 -24.91 2.15 -30.27
N PHE A 964 -23.62 2.46 -30.34
CA PHE A 964 -23.08 3.75 -29.94
C PHE A 964 -23.65 4.90 -30.78
N GLN A 965 -23.68 4.74 -32.10
CA GLN A 965 -24.29 5.72 -33.01
C GLN A 965 -25.76 5.95 -32.66
N ARG A 966 -26.53 4.88 -32.47
CA ARG A 966 -27.95 4.97 -32.09
C ARG A 966 -28.14 5.73 -30.79
N THR A 967 -27.33 5.47 -29.78
CA THR A 967 -27.42 6.15 -28.48
C THR A 967 -27.07 7.63 -28.58
N LEU A 968 -26.01 7.99 -29.31
CA LEU A 968 -25.64 9.40 -29.51
C LEU A 968 -26.68 10.16 -30.36
N THR A 969 -27.28 9.53 -31.36
CA THR A 969 -28.39 10.14 -32.12
C THR A 969 -29.61 10.39 -31.25
N LYS A 970 -29.94 9.49 -30.32
CA LYS A 970 -31.00 9.73 -29.33
C LYS A 970 -30.70 10.91 -28.41
N GLN A 971 -29.43 11.21 -28.16
CA GLN A 971 -28.98 12.38 -27.39
C GLN A 971 -28.93 13.68 -28.22
N GLY A 972 -29.25 13.64 -29.52
CA GLY A 972 -29.37 14.83 -30.36
C GLY A 972 -28.22 15.03 -31.36
N LEU A 973 -27.20 14.17 -31.39
CA LEU A 973 -26.12 14.27 -32.39
C LEU A 973 -26.62 13.81 -33.76
N LYS A 974 -26.32 14.59 -34.80
CA LYS A 974 -26.61 14.25 -36.20
C LYS A 974 -25.37 13.64 -36.86
N PHE A 975 -25.56 12.67 -37.75
CA PHE A 975 -24.48 11.99 -38.45
C PHE A 975 -24.66 12.05 -39.96
N LYS A 976 -23.61 12.47 -40.67
CA LYS A 976 -23.44 12.35 -42.12
C LYS A 976 -22.27 11.40 -42.39
N LEU A 977 -22.58 10.11 -42.51
CA LEU A 977 -21.59 9.05 -42.81
C LEU A 977 -21.34 8.96 -44.32
N ASN A 978 -20.25 8.32 -44.72
CA ASN A 978 -19.83 8.23 -46.14
C ASN A 978 -19.80 9.61 -46.82
N THR A 979 -19.39 10.65 -46.09
CA THR A 979 -19.43 12.04 -46.55
C THR A 979 -18.03 12.65 -46.45
N LYS A 980 -17.56 13.22 -47.55
CA LYS A 980 -16.25 13.87 -47.66
C LYS A 980 -16.42 15.38 -47.58
N VAL A 981 -15.64 16.03 -46.73
CA VAL A 981 -15.52 17.49 -46.71
C VAL A 981 -14.49 17.92 -47.75
N VAL A 982 -14.85 18.87 -48.61
CA VAL A 982 -14.02 19.40 -49.70
C VAL A 982 -13.30 20.68 -49.27
N SER A 983 -14.05 21.65 -48.73
CA SER A 983 -13.52 22.90 -48.19
C SER A 983 -14.37 23.41 -47.02
N ALA A 984 -13.77 24.28 -46.21
CA ALA A 984 -14.47 25.05 -45.18
C ALA A 984 -13.97 26.51 -45.25
N GLU A 985 -14.87 27.41 -45.64
CA GLU A 985 -14.55 28.82 -45.90
C GLU A 985 -15.36 29.72 -44.98
N LYS A 986 -14.74 30.78 -44.49
CA LYS A 986 -15.45 31.79 -43.70
C LYS A 986 -16.32 32.64 -44.60
N THR A 987 -17.53 32.90 -44.17
CA THR A 987 -18.49 33.77 -44.86
C THR A 987 -18.48 35.17 -44.25
N ASP A 988 -18.94 36.16 -45.03
CA ASP A 988 -18.99 37.57 -44.60
C ASP A 988 -19.90 37.80 -43.38
N ASP A 989 -20.87 36.91 -43.13
CA ASP A 989 -21.77 36.92 -41.97
C ASP A 989 -21.16 36.28 -40.71
N GLY A 990 -19.86 35.95 -40.74
CA GLY A 990 -19.14 35.41 -39.58
C GLY A 990 -19.42 33.94 -39.29
N LYS A 991 -19.91 33.17 -40.26
CA LYS A 991 -20.04 31.69 -40.18
C LYS A 991 -18.92 31.00 -40.95
N VAL A 992 -18.91 29.67 -40.88
CA VAL A 992 -18.07 28.80 -41.71
C VAL A 992 -18.98 27.95 -42.59
N SER A 993 -18.82 28.06 -43.90
CA SER A 993 -19.55 27.28 -44.89
C SER A 993 -18.70 26.10 -45.36
N LEU A 994 -19.20 24.88 -45.12
CA LEU A 994 -18.54 23.65 -45.51
C LEU A 994 -19.14 23.11 -46.80
N LYS A 995 -18.29 22.89 -47.81
CA LYS A 995 -18.67 22.13 -49.01
C LYS A 995 -18.35 20.66 -48.79
N MET A 996 -19.35 19.80 -49.04
CA MET A 996 -19.25 18.37 -48.81
C MET A 996 -19.82 17.61 -50.00
N GLU A 997 -19.35 16.39 -50.21
CA GLU A 997 -19.87 15.46 -51.22
C GLU A 997 -19.95 14.05 -50.64
N ALA A 998 -20.64 13.14 -51.34
CA ALA A 998 -20.54 11.72 -51.00
C ALA A 998 -19.09 11.26 -51.12
N ALA A 999 -18.62 10.37 -50.22
CA ALA A 999 -17.25 9.86 -50.23
C ALA A 999 -16.87 9.15 -51.54
N ALA A 1000 -17.86 8.61 -52.26
CA ALA A 1000 -17.69 8.02 -53.59
C ALA A 1000 -17.69 9.04 -54.76
N GLY A 1001 -17.77 10.34 -54.46
CA GLY A 1001 -18.00 11.43 -55.41
C GLY A 1001 -19.49 11.67 -55.66
N GLY A 1002 -19.90 12.92 -55.88
CA GLY A 1002 -21.31 13.24 -56.12
C GLY A 1002 -21.62 14.73 -56.14
N LYS A 1003 -22.92 15.05 -56.04
CA LYS A 1003 -23.39 16.44 -55.97
C LYS A 1003 -22.90 17.09 -54.67
N GLU A 1004 -22.34 18.29 -54.79
CA GLU A 1004 -21.95 19.10 -53.63
C GLU A 1004 -23.18 19.51 -52.79
N GLU A 1005 -23.04 19.37 -51.49
CA GLU A 1005 -23.94 19.87 -50.44
C GLU A 1005 -23.19 20.91 -49.62
N VAL A 1006 -23.88 21.97 -49.21
CA VAL A 1006 -23.33 23.03 -48.36
C VAL A 1006 -23.96 22.95 -46.98
N LEU A 1007 -23.13 23.05 -45.94
CA LEU A 1007 -23.56 23.11 -44.55
C LEU A 1007 -22.87 24.28 -43.84
N ASP A 1008 -23.65 25.18 -43.23
CA ASP A 1008 -23.11 26.32 -42.48
C ASP A 1008 -23.05 26.01 -40.97
N ALA A 1009 -21.98 26.46 -40.33
CA ALA A 1009 -21.73 26.30 -38.90
C ALA A 1009 -21.12 27.57 -38.28
N ASN A 1010 -21.30 27.76 -36.96
CA ASN A 1010 -20.60 28.83 -36.23
C ASN A 1010 -19.16 28.41 -35.93
N VAL A 1011 -18.97 27.14 -35.59
CA VAL A 1011 -17.67 26.53 -35.30
C VAL A 1011 -17.55 25.19 -36.03
N VAL A 1012 -16.35 24.89 -36.51
CA VAL A 1012 -15.97 23.62 -37.14
C VAL A 1012 -14.82 23.00 -36.36
N LEU A 1013 -15.05 21.82 -35.80
CA LEU A 1013 -14.00 21.00 -35.19
C LEU A 1013 -13.39 20.08 -36.25
N VAL A 1014 -12.09 20.23 -36.52
CA VAL A 1014 -11.31 19.33 -37.35
C VAL A 1014 -10.70 18.23 -36.48
N ALA A 1015 -11.29 17.02 -36.51
CA ALA A 1015 -10.90 15.86 -35.71
C ALA A 1015 -10.50 14.65 -36.59
N VAL A 1016 -9.68 14.89 -37.63
CA VAL A 1016 -9.29 13.90 -38.65
C VAL A 1016 -8.09 13.01 -38.25
N GLY A 1017 -7.68 13.05 -36.99
CA GLY A 1017 -6.58 12.25 -36.45
C GLY A 1017 -5.36 13.06 -36.04
N ARG A 1018 -4.27 12.34 -35.76
CA ARG A 1018 -3.02 12.88 -35.20
C ARG A 1018 -1.82 12.26 -35.91
N ARG A 1019 -0.69 12.96 -35.92
CA ARG A 1019 0.57 12.50 -36.53
C ARG A 1019 1.73 12.57 -35.53
N PRO A 1020 2.78 11.74 -35.68
CA PRO A 1020 4.00 11.80 -34.87
C PRO A 1020 4.65 13.18 -34.88
N TYR A 1021 5.20 13.62 -33.74
CA TYR A 1021 5.96 14.87 -33.66
C TYR A 1021 7.47 14.61 -33.70
N VAL A 1022 8.08 14.76 -34.88
CA VAL A 1022 9.53 14.56 -35.10
C VAL A 1022 10.28 15.83 -35.53
N GLU A 1023 9.55 16.92 -35.78
CA GLU A 1023 10.12 18.17 -36.26
C GLU A 1023 11.11 18.80 -35.24
N GLY A 1024 12.24 19.30 -35.75
CA GLY A 1024 13.29 19.95 -34.95
C GLY A 1024 14.26 18.99 -34.26
N LEU A 1025 13.99 17.67 -34.25
CA LEU A 1025 14.86 16.68 -33.61
C LEU A 1025 16.18 16.45 -34.36
N ASN A 1026 16.29 16.82 -35.65
CA ASN A 1026 17.47 16.58 -36.49
C ASN A 1026 17.84 15.08 -36.57
N LEU A 1027 16.84 14.23 -36.83
CA LEU A 1027 16.99 12.77 -36.86
C LEU A 1027 17.89 12.30 -38.01
N GLU A 1028 17.94 13.04 -39.11
CA GLU A 1028 18.78 12.72 -40.26
C GLU A 1028 20.27 12.77 -39.91
N ALA A 1029 20.68 13.67 -39.02
CA ALA A 1029 22.07 13.82 -38.59
C ALA A 1029 22.60 12.62 -37.79
N VAL A 1030 21.71 11.86 -37.16
CA VAL A 1030 22.05 10.65 -36.40
C VAL A 1030 21.65 9.35 -37.10
N GLY A 1031 20.97 9.43 -38.25
CA GLY A 1031 20.59 8.26 -39.05
C GLY A 1031 19.39 7.48 -38.49
N VAL A 1032 18.49 8.14 -37.76
CA VAL A 1032 17.24 7.52 -37.29
C VAL A 1032 16.23 7.43 -38.43
N GLU A 1033 15.76 6.23 -38.74
CA GLU A 1033 14.84 5.98 -39.86
C GLU A 1033 13.37 6.25 -39.53
N LEU A 1034 12.65 6.83 -40.49
CA LEU A 1034 11.21 7.05 -40.46
C LEU A 1034 10.49 6.15 -41.47
N ASP A 1035 9.29 5.68 -41.14
CA ASP A 1035 8.43 4.99 -42.09
C ASP A 1035 7.67 5.94 -43.03
N ASN A 1036 6.89 5.37 -43.95
CA ASN A 1036 6.08 6.15 -44.91
C ASN A 1036 4.94 6.96 -44.29
N LYS A 1037 4.72 6.87 -42.97
CA LYS A 1037 3.78 7.68 -42.19
C LYS A 1037 4.48 8.68 -41.27
N GLY A 1038 5.80 8.81 -41.37
CA GLY A 1038 6.60 9.71 -40.53
C GLY A 1038 6.79 9.22 -39.10
N ARG A 1039 6.59 7.92 -38.82
CA ARG A 1039 6.84 7.32 -37.50
C ARG A 1039 8.27 6.83 -37.41
N ILE A 1040 8.87 6.93 -36.22
CA ILE A 1040 10.20 6.34 -35.97
C ILE A 1040 10.07 4.82 -35.96
N VAL A 1041 10.91 4.16 -36.77
CA VAL A 1041 10.99 2.70 -36.85
C VAL A 1041 11.76 2.18 -35.64
N ILE A 1042 11.19 1.18 -34.96
CA ILE A 1042 11.81 0.53 -33.80
C ILE A 1042 11.81 -0.99 -33.91
N ASP A 1043 12.74 -1.63 -33.19
CA ASP A 1043 12.73 -3.07 -32.94
C ASP A 1043 11.86 -3.45 -31.72
N SER A 1044 11.83 -4.74 -31.37
CA SER A 1044 11.07 -5.26 -30.22
C SER A 1044 11.60 -4.83 -28.85
N GLN A 1045 12.77 -4.19 -28.80
CA GLN A 1045 13.36 -3.62 -27.59
C GLN A 1045 13.31 -2.09 -27.59
N PHE A 1046 12.49 -1.50 -28.47
CA PHE A 1046 12.32 -0.05 -28.63
C PHE A 1046 13.55 0.68 -29.19
N ASN A 1047 14.58 -0.03 -29.67
CA ASN A 1047 15.73 0.62 -30.30
C ASN A 1047 15.32 1.17 -31.67
N THR A 1048 15.82 2.35 -32.01
CA THR A 1048 15.80 2.86 -33.39
C THR A 1048 16.88 2.16 -34.24
N SER A 1049 17.10 2.61 -35.48
CA SER A 1049 18.28 2.23 -36.29
C SER A 1049 19.62 2.54 -35.58
N VAL A 1050 19.59 3.35 -34.52
CA VAL A 1050 20.74 3.69 -33.67
C VAL A 1050 20.55 3.09 -32.28
N LYS A 1051 21.42 2.15 -31.89
CA LYS A 1051 21.24 1.30 -30.68
C LYS A 1051 21.08 2.05 -29.37
N ASN A 1052 21.70 3.21 -29.20
CA ASN A 1052 21.63 4.00 -27.96
C ASN A 1052 20.48 5.01 -27.96
N ILE A 1053 19.67 5.05 -29.01
CA ILE A 1053 18.46 5.86 -29.12
C ILE A 1053 17.25 4.91 -29.16
N LYS A 1054 16.37 5.06 -28.17
CA LYS A 1054 15.09 4.37 -28.11
C LYS A 1054 13.93 5.32 -28.41
N CYS A 1055 12.80 4.79 -28.85
CA CYS A 1055 11.59 5.58 -29.10
C CYS A 1055 10.34 4.89 -28.53
N ILE A 1056 9.45 5.67 -27.90
CA ILE A 1056 8.23 5.19 -27.25
C ILE A 1056 7.03 6.11 -27.56
N GLY A 1057 5.83 5.65 -27.24
CA GLY A 1057 4.60 6.44 -27.30
C GLY A 1057 4.12 6.73 -28.72
N ASP A 1058 3.50 7.89 -28.91
CA ASP A 1058 2.82 8.25 -30.17
C ASP A 1058 3.78 8.50 -31.35
N VAL A 1059 5.08 8.61 -31.10
CA VAL A 1059 6.10 8.88 -32.13
C VAL A 1059 6.38 7.63 -32.99
N THR A 1060 6.00 6.45 -32.50
CA THR A 1060 6.20 5.16 -33.16
C THR A 1060 4.87 4.43 -33.43
N PHE A 1061 4.91 3.14 -33.75
CA PHE A 1061 3.74 2.35 -34.13
C PHE A 1061 2.75 2.12 -32.97
N GLY A 1062 1.55 1.66 -33.32
CA GLY A 1062 0.49 1.32 -32.38
C GLY A 1062 -0.51 2.46 -32.14
N PRO A 1063 -1.48 2.25 -31.22
CA PRO A 1063 -2.49 3.26 -30.90
C PRO A 1063 -1.88 4.44 -30.14
N MET A 1064 -2.34 5.66 -30.40
CA MET A 1064 -1.85 6.88 -29.72
C MET A 1064 -2.57 7.07 -28.38
N LEU A 1065 -2.14 6.32 -27.36
CA LEU A 1065 -2.77 6.24 -26.04
C LEU A 1065 -1.75 6.51 -24.94
N ALA A 1066 -2.16 7.26 -23.91
CA ALA A 1066 -1.29 7.63 -22.80
C ALA A 1066 -0.77 6.40 -22.04
N HIS A 1067 -1.66 5.48 -21.65
CA HIS A 1067 -1.30 4.28 -20.90
C HIS A 1067 -0.43 3.30 -21.71
N LYS A 1068 -0.59 3.21 -23.04
CA LYS A 1068 0.40 2.52 -23.89
C LYS A 1068 1.78 3.16 -23.72
N ALA A 1069 1.85 4.48 -23.89
CA ALA A 1069 3.12 5.19 -23.85
C ALA A 1069 3.82 5.05 -22.49
N GLU A 1070 3.04 5.02 -21.39
CA GLU A 1070 3.53 4.78 -20.03
C GLU A 1070 4.17 3.40 -19.90
N GLU A 1071 3.50 2.32 -20.34
CA GLU A 1071 4.03 0.96 -20.30
C GLU A 1071 5.25 0.78 -21.22
N GLU A 1072 5.24 1.36 -22.42
CA GLU A 1072 6.41 1.39 -23.29
C GLU A 1072 7.58 2.14 -22.66
N GLY A 1073 7.31 3.22 -21.93
CA GLY A 1073 8.31 3.97 -21.18
C GLY A 1073 8.96 3.15 -20.06
N ILE A 1074 8.16 2.39 -19.31
CA ILE A 1074 8.66 1.46 -18.30
C ILE A 1074 9.52 0.39 -18.95
N ALA A 1075 9.01 -0.29 -19.98
CA ALA A 1075 9.71 -1.38 -20.65
C ALA A 1075 11.01 -0.93 -21.33
N ALA A 1076 11.02 0.24 -21.99
CA ALA A 1076 12.23 0.78 -22.61
C ALA A 1076 13.35 1.03 -21.60
N VAL A 1077 13.00 1.54 -20.42
CA VAL A 1077 13.94 1.78 -19.31
C VAL A 1077 14.41 0.46 -18.69
N GLU A 1078 13.53 -0.52 -18.52
CA GLU A 1078 13.90 -1.85 -18.03
C GLU A 1078 14.84 -2.58 -19.00
N TYR A 1079 14.65 -2.41 -20.31
CA TYR A 1079 15.61 -2.85 -21.32
C TYR A 1079 16.96 -2.15 -21.19
N ILE A 1080 17.00 -0.84 -20.93
CA ILE A 1080 18.26 -0.10 -20.69
C ILE A 1080 18.99 -0.66 -19.45
N LYS A 1081 18.26 -0.92 -18.35
CA LYS A 1081 18.87 -1.31 -17.08
C LYS A 1081 19.21 -2.79 -16.98
N SER A 1082 18.30 -3.65 -17.43
CA SER A 1082 18.29 -5.09 -17.12
C SER A 1082 18.30 -5.99 -18.35
N GLY A 1083 18.16 -5.42 -19.55
CA GLY A 1083 18.08 -6.17 -20.81
C GLY A 1083 16.74 -6.89 -21.04
N HIS A 1084 15.77 -6.74 -20.15
CA HIS A 1084 14.44 -7.35 -20.23
C HIS A 1084 13.37 -6.31 -19.98
N GLY A 1085 12.28 -6.36 -20.75
CA GLY A 1085 11.10 -5.49 -20.61
C GLY A 1085 9.94 -6.09 -21.39
N HIS A 1086 8.71 -5.76 -21.02
CA HIS A 1086 7.53 -6.39 -21.62
C HIS A 1086 6.39 -5.39 -21.82
N VAL A 1087 5.73 -5.47 -22.98
CA VAL A 1087 4.45 -4.82 -23.28
C VAL A 1087 3.63 -5.80 -24.10
N ASN A 1088 2.43 -6.13 -23.63
CA ASN A 1088 1.46 -6.92 -24.39
C ASN A 1088 0.53 -6.02 -25.19
N TYR A 1089 0.87 -5.78 -26.46
CA TYR A 1089 0.07 -4.92 -27.34
C TYR A 1089 -1.36 -5.41 -27.58
N ASN A 1090 -1.65 -6.70 -27.35
CA ASN A 1090 -3.01 -7.23 -27.47
C ASN A 1090 -3.88 -6.91 -26.25
N ALA A 1091 -3.28 -6.51 -25.12
CA ALA A 1091 -3.94 -6.20 -23.87
C ALA A 1091 -4.01 -4.69 -23.58
N ILE A 1092 -3.78 -3.83 -24.59
CA ILE A 1092 -3.93 -2.38 -24.44
C ILE A 1092 -5.40 -1.98 -24.62
N PRO A 1093 -6.09 -1.49 -23.56
CA PRO A 1093 -7.50 -1.10 -23.69
C PRO A 1093 -7.65 0.22 -24.43
N SER A 1094 -8.79 0.41 -25.08
CA SER A 1094 -9.23 1.67 -25.67
C SER A 1094 -10.55 2.09 -25.03
N VAL A 1095 -10.74 3.40 -24.84
CA VAL A 1095 -11.93 3.96 -24.18
C VAL A 1095 -12.37 5.24 -24.89
N VAL A 1096 -13.68 5.37 -25.06
CA VAL A 1096 -14.39 6.60 -25.44
C VAL A 1096 -15.20 7.05 -24.23
N TYR A 1097 -14.87 8.22 -23.69
CA TYR A 1097 -15.40 8.74 -22.42
C TYR A 1097 -16.72 9.51 -22.57
N THR A 1098 -17.49 9.22 -23.62
CA THR A 1098 -18.87 9.69 -23.74
C THR A 1098 -19.75 9.09 -22.64
N HIS A 1099 -21.03 9.44 -22.62
CA HIS A 1099 -21.99 8.73 -21.75
C HIS A 1099 -23.14 8.20 -22.60
N PRO A 1100 -23.37 6.86 -22.66
CA PRO A 1100 -22.56 5.81 -22.03
C PRO A 1100 -21.12 5.80 -22.58
N GLU A 1101 -20.21 5.27 -21.77
CA GLU A 1101 -18.83 5.05 -22.19
C GLU A 1101 -18.76 3.84 -23.11
N VAL A 1102 -17.72 3.80 -23.95
CA VAL A 1102 -17.41 2.63 -24.78
C VAL A 1102 -15.97 2.22 -24.51
N ALA A 1103 -15.73 0.96 -24.20
CA ALA A 1103 -14.39 0.45 -23.93
C ALA A 1103 -14.17 -0.92 -24.60
N TRP A 1104 -12.95 -1.18 -25.05
CA TRP A 1104 -12.60 -2.48 -25.63
C TRP A 1104 -11.13 -2.83 -25.45
N VAL A 1105 -10.83 -4.12 -25.48
CA VAL A 1105 -9.47 -4.68 -25.54
C VAL A 1105 -9.50 -5.97 -26.38
N GLY A 1106 -8.39 -6.27 -27.06
CA GLY A 1106 -8.29 -7.45 -27.92
C GLY A 1106 -8.94 -7.28 -29.30
N LYS A 1107 -9.26 -8.41 -29.93
CA LYS A 1107 -9.73 -8.46 -31.32
C LYS A 1107 -11.23 -8.17 -31.43
N THR A 1108 -11.66 -7.61 -32.56
CA THR A 1108 -13.08 -7.49 -32.90
C THR A 1108 -13.64 -8.77 -33.50
N GLU A 1109 -14.97 -8.89 -33.54
CA GLU A 1109 -15.63 -10.01 -34.21
C GLU A 1109 -15.27 -10.07 -35.71
N GLU A 1110 -15.16 -8.92 -36.37
CA GLU A 1110 -14.78 -8.80 -37.77
C GLU A 1110 -13.33 -9.26 -38.03
N GLU A 1111 -12.41 -8.92 -37.13
CA GLU A 1111 -11.01 -9.34 -37.21
C GLU A 1111 -10.87 -10.86 -37.05
N LEU A 1112 -11.59 -11.46 -36.10
CA LEU A 1112 -11.60 -12.91 -35.90
C LEU A 1112 -12.17 -13.64 -37.11
N LYS A 1113 -13.29 -13.14 -37.67
CA LYS A 1113 -13.87 -13.67 -38.91
C LYS A 1113 -12.90 -13.58 -40.08
N LYS A 1114 -12.23 -12.44 -40.26
CA LYS A 1114 -11.24 -12.23 -41.32
C LYS A 1114 -10.00 -13.12 -41.16
N ALA A 1115 -9.59 -13.40 -39.91
CA ALA A 1115 -8.49 -14.29 -39.59
C ALA A 1115 -8.85 -15.78 -39.69
N GLY A 1116 -10.13 -16.13 -39.88
CA GLY A 1116 -10.60 -17.52 -39.90
C GLY A 1116 -10.56 -18.21 -38.53
N THR A 1117 -10.39 -17.46 -37.44
CA THR A 1117 -10.36 -18.00 -36.08
C THR A 1117 -11.76 -18.45 -35.67
N GLN A 1118 -11.89 -19.64 -35.09
CA GLN A 1118 -13.16 -20.13 -34.54
C GLN A 1118 -13.35 -19.55 -33.13
N PHE A 1119 -14.48 -18.90 -32.88
CA PHE A 1119 -14.75 -18.24 -31.61
C PHE A 1119 -16.22 -18.37 -31.18
N SER A 1120 -16.46 -18.16 -29.89
CA SER A 1120 -17.77 -18.05 -29.25
C SER A 1120 -18.03 -16.59 -28.83
N VAL A 1121 -19.30 -16.22 -28.71
CA VAL A 1121 -19.73 -14.86 -28.32
C VAL A 1121 -20.62 -14.95 -27.09
N GLY A 1122 -20.18 -14.34 -25.99
CA GLY A 1122 -21.00 -14.10 -24.81
C GLY A 1122 -21.45 -12.65 -24.75
N LYS A 1123 -22.73 -12.41 -24.41
CA LYS A 1123 -23.27 -11.04 -24.32
C LYS A 1123 -24.27 -10.91 -23.18
N PHE A 1124 -24.21 -9.79 -22.47
CA PHE A 1124 -25.15 -9.48 -21.39
C PHE A 1124 -25.52 -7.98 -21.38
N ASN A 1125 -26.82 -7.68 -21.30
CA ASN A 1125 -27.33 -6.30 -21.37
C ASN A 1125 -27.40 -5.63 -20.00
N PHE A 1126 -27.05 -4.35 -19.91
CA PHE A 1126 -27.21 -3.58 -18.67
C PHE A 1126 -28.69 -3.40 -18.27
N THR A 1127 -29.63 -3.58 -19.20
CA THR A 1127 -31.07 -3.67 -18.90
C THR A 1127 -31.44 -4.86 -18.03
N ALA A 1128 -30.57 -5.84 -17.84
CA ALA A 1128 -30.76 -6.98 -16.93
C ALA A 1128 -29.97 -6.81 -15.61
N ASN A 1129 -28.89 -6.02 -15.59
CA ASN A 1129 -28.04 -5.77 -14.43
C ASN A 1129 -28.74 -4.97 -13.31
N SER A 1130 -28.64 -5.45 -12.07
CA SER A 1130 -29.29 -4.84 -10.91
C SER A 1130 -28.81 -3.41 -10.62
N ARG A 1131 -27.50 -3.14 -10.66
CA ARG A 1131 -26.95 -1.82 -10.35
C ARG A 1131 -27.35 -0.79 -11.41
N ALA A 1132 -27.24 -1.15 -12.68
CA ALA A 1132 -27.68 -0.34 -13.81
C ALA A 1132 -29.17 0.03 -13.71
N LYS A 1133 -30.03 -0.94 -13.39
CA LYS A 1133 -31.47 -0.73 -13.14
C LYS A 1133 -31.72 0.23 -11.99
N THR A 1134 -31.12 0.00 -10.83
CA THR A 1134 -31.29 0.86 -9.65
C THR A 1134 -30.81 2.29 -9.92
N ASN A 1135 -29.78 2.42 -10.75
CA ASN A 1135 -29.24 3.71 -11.18
C ASN A 1135 -29.99 4.33 -12.36
N LEU A 1136 -31.04 3.71 -12.91
CA LEU A 1136 -31.74 4.17 -14.13
C LEU A 1136 -30.79 4.45 -15.31
N ASP A 1137 -29.73 3.66 -15.42
CA ASP A 1137 -28.62 3.85 -16.35
C ASP A 1137 -28.28 2.50 -16.99
N THR A 1138 -29.12 2.11 -17.95
CA THR A 1138 -29.20 0.73 -18.49
C THR A 1138 -28.80 0.62 -19.95
N ASP A 1139 -28.33 1.72 -20.55
CA ASP A 1139 -27.98 1.75 -21.96
C ASP A 1139 -26.70 0.92 -22.22
N GLY A 1140 -26.83 -0.09 -23.07
CA GLY A 1140 -25.71 -0.87 -23.59
C GLY A 1140 -25.57 -2.29 -23.00
N PHE A 1141 -24.39 -2.87 -23.21
CA PHE A 1141 -24.09 -4.27 -22.92
C PHE A 1141 -22.58 -4.53 -22.79
N VAL A 1142 -22.24 -5.69 -22.20
CA VAL A 1142 -20.90 -6.30 -22.27
C VAL A 1142 -20.94 -7.43 -23.29
N LYS A 1143 -19.92 -7.51 -24.15
CA LYS A 1143 -19.70 -8.56 -25.15
C LYS A 1143 -18.28 -9.14 -24.98
N ILE A 1144 -18.20 -10.47 -24.89
CA ILE A 1144 -16.97 -11.24 -24.72
C ILE A 1144 -16.81 -12.17 -25.92
N LEU A 1145 -15.60 -12.23 -26.47
CA LEU A 1145 -15.21 -13.12 -27.57
C LEU A 1145 -14.20 -14.12 -27.02
N THR A 1146 -14.49 -15.42 -27.09
CA THR A 1146 -13.58 -16.48 -26.64
C THR A 1146 -13.20 -17.44 -27.76
N GLU A 1147 -12.01 -18.01 -27.70
CA GLU A 1147 -11.60 -19.08 -28.61
C GLU A 1147 -12.45 -20.32 -28.38
N LYS A 1148 -12.95 -20.93 -29.45
CA LYS A 1148 -13.96 -21.99 -29.34
C LYS A 1148 -13.44 -23.27 -28.65
N GLU A 1149 -12.16 -23.57 -28.80
CA GLU A 1149 -11.56 -24.81 -28.27
C GLU A 1149 -11.04 -24.65 -26.84
N THR A 1150 -10.44 -23.50 -26.53
CA THR A 1150 -9.74 -23.27 -25.24
C THR A 1150 -10.52 -22.38 -24.27
N ASP A 1151 -11.61 -21.77 -24.73
CA ASP A 1151 -12.37 -20.72 -24.03
C ASP A 1151 -11.54 -19.46 -23.67
N LYS A 1152 -10.30 -19.35 -24.19
CA LYS A 1152 -9.43 -18.19 -23.95
C LYS A 1152 -10.08 -16.91 -24.46
N ILE A 1153 -10.08 -15.86 -23.64
CA ILE A 1153 -10.61 -14.55 -24.04
C ILE A 1153 -9.73 -13.95 -25.15
N LEU A 1154 -10.35 -13.64 -26.29
CA LEU A 1154 -9.73 -13.05 -27.48
C LEU A 1154 -10.06 -11.56 -27.64
N GLY A 1155 -11.18 -11.12 -27.07
CA GLY A 1155 -11.61 -9.73 -27.12
C GLY A 1155 -12.77 -9.44 -26.17
N VAL A 1156 -12.81 -8.22 -25.65
CA VAL A 1156 -13.81 -7.74 -24.70
C VAL A 1156 -14.27 -6.37 -25.17
N HIS A 1157 -15.58 -6.18 -25.29
CA HIS A 1157 -16.20 -4.97 -25.82
C HIS A 1157 -17.36 -4.55 -24.93
N ILE A 1158 -17.36 -3.32 -24.44
CA ILE A 1158 -18.30 -2.80 -23.47
C ILE A 1158 -18.86 -1.48 -23.96
N ILE A 1159 -20.18 -1.32 -23.92
CA ILE A 1159 -20.85 -0.02 -24.00
C ILE A 1159 -21.79 0.10 -22.80
N GLY A 1160 -21.60 1.10 -21.96
CA GLY A 1160 -22.40 1.28 -20.76
C GLY A 1160 -21.79 2.25 -19.76
N PRO A 1161 -22.43 2.43 -18.58
CA PRO A 1161 -21.87 3.22 -17.51
C PRO A 1161 -20.55 2.61 -17.02
N ASN A 1162 -19.53 3.44 -16.76
CA ASN A 1162 -18.22 3.04 -16.23
C ASN A 1162 -17.51 1.93 -17.05
N ALA A 1163 -17.74 1.87 -18.37
CA ALA A 1163 -17.09 0.91 -19.24
C ALA A 1163 -15.55 1.03 -19.19
N GLY A 1164 -15.02 2.26 -19.07
CA GLY A 1164 -13.59 2.53 -18.97
C GLY A 1164 -12.94 1.97 -17.69
N GLU A 1165 -13.70 1.81 -16.62
CA GLU A 1165 -13.21 1.19 -15.38
C GLU A 1165 -13.30 -0.34 -15.45
N MET A 1166 -14.43 -0.86 -15.97
CA MET A 1166 -14.67 -2.30 -16.09
C MET A 1166 -13.72 -3.01 -17.06
N ILE A 1167 -13.24 -2.33 -18.10
CA ILE A 1167 -12.38 -2.96 -19.12
C ILE A 1167 -11.07 -3.51 -18.54
N SER A 1168 -10.61 -2.99 -17.40
CA SER A 1168 -9.41 -3.45 -16.70
C SER A 1168 -9.46 -4.93 -16.32
N GLU A 1169 -10.66 -5.48 -16.05
CA GLU A 1169 -10.84 -6.91 -15.80
C GLU A 1169 -10.56 -7.74 -17.06
N GLY A 1170 -11.01 -7.28 -18.22
CA GLY A 1170 -10.71 -7.89 -19.52
C GLY A 1170 -9.23 -7.82 -19.87
N VAL A 1171 -8.57 -6.69 -19.59
CA VAL A 1171 -7.12 -6.54 -19.75
C VAL A 1171 -6.38 -7.58 -18.92
N LEU A 1172 -6.70 -7.67 -17.62
CA LEU A 1172 -6.06 -8.63 -16.72
C LEU A 1172 -6.29 -10.08 -17.17
N ALA A 1173 -7.51 -10.42 -17.58
CA ALA A 1173 -7.83 -11.75 -18.08
C ALA A 1173 -7.02 -12.09 -19.34
N MET A 1174 -6.88 -11.14 -20.28
CA MET A 1174 -6.08 -11.34 -21.49
C MET A 1174 -4.58 -11.45 -21.20
N GLU A 1175 -4.04 -10.72 -20.22
CA GLU A 1175 -2.64 -10.84 -19.80
C GLU A 1175 -2.32 -12.24 -19.26
N TYR A 1176 -3.24 -12.82 -18.47
CA TYR A 1176 -3.10 -14.20 -17.99
C TYR A 1176 -3.47 -15.27 -19.02
N GLY A 1177 -4.04 -14.88 -20.16
CA GLY A 1177 -4.62 -15.82 -21.12
C GLY A 1177 -5.78 -16.64 -20.53
N ALA A 1178 -6.55 -16.05 -19.61
CA ALA A 1178 -7.64 -16.68 -18.90
C ALA A 1178 -8.81 -17.06 -19.83
N SER A 1179 -9.56 -18.07 -19.41
CA SER A 1179 -10.82 -18.46 -20.02
C SER A 1179 -11.97 -17.53 -19.58
N ALA A 1180 -13.08 -17.49 -20.33
CA ALA A 1180 -14.27 -16.81 -19.83
C ALA A 1180 -14.84 -17.53 -18.60
N GLU A 1181 -14.66 -18.85 -18.49
CA GLU A 1181 -15.03 -19.61 -17.30
C GLU A 1181 -14.31 -19.12 -16.02
N ASP A 1182 -13.01 -18.83 -16.10
CA ASP A 1182 -12.24 -18.31 -14.95
C ASP A 1182 -12.86 -17.02 -14.40
N VAL A 1183 -13.22 -16.10 -15.30
CA VAL A 1183 -13.86 -14.83 -14.93
C VAL A 1183 -15.28 -15.06 -14.41
N ALA A 1184 -16.07 -15.92 -15.07
CA ALA A 1184 -17.44 -16.23 -14.67
C ALA A 1184 -17.51 -16.90 -13.27
N ARG A 1185 -16.48 -17.67 -12.90
CA ARG A 1185 -16.35 -18.29 -11.56
C ARG A 1185 -15.81 -17.33 -10.49
N THR A 1186 -15.31 -16.17 -10.88
CA THR A 1186 -14.83 -15.16 -9.95
C THR A 1186 -16.00 -14.46 -9.24
N THR A 1187 -15.87 -14.28 -7.93
CA THR A 1187 -16.89 -13.60 -7.12
C THR A 1187 -16.84 -12.11 -7.38
N HIS A 1188 -17.89 -11.58 -8.01
CA HIS A 1188 -18.07 -10.15 -8.22
C HIS A 1188 -18.89 -9.56 -7.07
N ALA A 1189 -18.54 -8.35 -6.64
CA ALA A 1189 -19.31 -7.66 -5.61
C ALA A 1189 -20.75 -7.39 -6.10
N HIS A 1190 -21.73 -7.55 -5.22
CA HIS A 1190 -23.15 -7.37 -5.54
C HIS A 1190 -23.76 -6.23 -4.68
N PRO A 1191 -24.56 -5.31 -5.26
CA PRO A 1191 -24.78 -5.11 -6.68
C PRO A 1191 -23.71 -4.22 -7.33
N THR A 1192 -23.12 -4.65 -8.45
CA THR A 1192 -22.18 -3.84 -9.25
C THR A 1192 -22.42 -3.97 -10.76
N LEU A 1193 -21.85 -3.04 -11.53
CA LEU A 1193 -21.87 -3.11 -12.99
C LEU A 1193 -21.02 -4.26 -13.53
N SER A 1194 -19.92 -4.61 -12.85
CA SER A 1194 -19.03 -5.72 -13.22
C SER A 1194 -19.74 -7.07 -13.22
N GLU A 1195 -20.87 -7.25 -12.53
CA GLU A 1195 -21.68 -8.47 -12.66
C GLU A 1195 -22.15 -8.69 -14.11
N ALA A 1196 -22.36 -7.63 -14.91
CA ALA A 1196 -22.64 -7.79 -16.34
C ALA A 1196 -21.45 -8.41 -17.11
N PHE A 1197 -20.22 -8.17 -16.66
CA PHE A 1197 -19.01 -8.77 -17.21
C PHE A 1197 -18.99 -10.27 -16.95
N LYS A 1198 -19.22 -10.66 -15.69
CA LYS A 1198 -19.37 -12.06 -15.25
C LYS A 1198 -20.42 -12.80 -16.08
N GLU A 1199 -21.60 -12.21 -16.24
CA GLU A 1199 -22.71 -12.84 -16.97
C GLU A 1199 -22.43 -12.94 -18.47
N ALA A 1200 -21.75 -11.94 -19.06
CA ALA A 1200 -21.32 -12.02 -20.45
C ALA A 1200 -20.25 -13.10 -20.65
N CYS A 1201 -19.32 -13.28 -19.71
CA CYS A 1201 -18.37 -14.38 -19.73
C CYS A 1201 -19.09 -15.72 -19.62
N MET A 1202 -20.05 -15.86 -18.70
CA MET A 1202 -20.87 -17.07 -18.57
C MET A 1202 -21.66 -17.38 -19.84
N ALA A 1203 -22.16 -16.35 -20.52
CA ALA A 1203 -22.86 -16.49 -21.79
C ALA A 1203 -21.96 -16.94 -22.96
N ALA A 1204 -20.64 -16.83 -22.84
CA ALA A 1204 -19.71 -17.25 -23.90
C ALA A 1204 -19.56 -18.78 -23.97
N PHE A 1205 -19.70 -19.47 -22.84
CA PHE A 1205 -19.55 -20.94 -22.74
C PHE A 1205 -20.78 -21.67 -22.15
N SER A 1206 -21.75 -20.95 -21.56
CA SER A 1206 -22.95 -21.49 -20.91
C SER A 1206 -24.12 -20.49 -20.95
N LYS A 1207 -25.10 -20.61 -20.03
CA LYS A 1207 -26.24 -19.69 -19.89
C LYS A 1207 -26.00 -18.70 -18.75
N PRO A 1208 -26.25 -17.39 -18.95
CA PRO A 1208 -26.25 -16.43 -17.85
C PRO A 1208 -27.40 -16.70 -16.87
N ILE A 1209 -27.23 -16.29 -15.61
CA ILE A 1209 -28.17 -16.51 -14.51
C ILE A 1209 -29.25 -15.42 -14.47
N HIS A 1210 -28.86 -14.16 -14.69
CA HIS A 1210 -29.70 -13.00 -14.37
C HIS A 1210 -30.27 -12.31 -15.63
N MET A 1211 -31.02 -13.04 -16.47
CA MET A 1211 -31.61 -12.48 -17.70
C MET A 1211 -32.87 -11.64 -17.49
#